data_AF-A0A0S4IMT4-F1
#
_entry.id   AF-A0A0S4IMT4-F1
#
_cell.length_a   1.000
_cell.length_b   1.000
_cell.length_c   1.000
_cell.angle_alpha   90.00
_cell.angle_beta   90.00
_cell.angle_gamma   90.00
#
_symmetry.space_group_name_H-M   'P 1'
#
loop_
_entity.id
_entity.type
_entity.pdbx_description
1 polymer ?
#
loop_
_entity_poly.entity_id
_entity_poly.type
_entity_poly.pdbx_seq_one_letter_code
_entity_poly.pdbx_strand_id
1 'polypeptide(L)'
;SSHLSFLRISHRTSGNFMLLNRTLRIEHGSSLMFDTCQIFTTTATFIRVDSGVTTVINGSALLLRNSTVGDPTFTYSTFHFADATTFSLGSVLLFENSNLMGGDSSLVTAMNGISFLTNSMFALFGNTLGRSSSLTGSYTLTVASNSSFVARTNNFALSSGGVAQSSITAPFLMEFSCMNTALAGMVDTSAKLATAGFSLTNMRMSTCNERCLLGTTCFPSLTSSFDDATCTCVCSPGGYGARCLPVDPPRTAASWQPTSWQRSNYGTYVFRDVSMPIEEINFRNGTSYTFINVTFGFQNVSFDLNQFDINTPTINIYFENCTMANTRLYFSGAPLLSRAFVAPVNITIRNSVMTNGGLIGFAYFFPVQSSILIDGLKLLSDVPSGGFSVPFQSDSDSSVSFGSFTAVDSTIIIRNSIINTTNRPILFVTSGLRNTSFMFVDSISYPGLIQTANAVILTSVVVLRSLIYGPTTTQIGVLPSLGGSAAAPAAVILEDSILFGSVYPYGITIPANGASFISRSIVDFTSMLSSSTQAFSNGAQYVLADSTVSQTQTFSSAPTGNFTNYVVQCSTRLGNTPIDSSMTNVATPQFVACTSQCTMTALCFLPYTASFDTTTCTCNCNSYGFGPRCMPFTPMEVSYNTPSQSASGSFTLSDTTVTSDVLLPSVQQLHTMTFLRVVFTGVKSGVRIALTRMQTGALVITFTDCTFLNGTQAVIYGEPVATKALRTATVTFLRCDFQNGILGFSRGFGNARILISSCIFNITSQQDMQQLSMPTNIASSTSPAIVLHGLTLQNSSLIFDNTTISSVEAAITAPHELIVQGGSLLAFRSCTVFALLSALRLTSVSISGSSTMSFESSAFGCGGSCVYIITTLTLSDFAQMIFFETTMTADTGRVLRVLTSATITGASVILLDRVVTSGASATTILNFASAAFTNMSYVQLHHVHAAQTALLSSSFDSSSFFVAQCVVAGGIDLDTVASVVAAGGPSTATVLPCTTCNNGNTELTTNPL
;
A
#
# COMPACT_ATOMS: atom_id res chain seq x y z
N SER A 1 14.27 24.93 17.58
CA SER A 1 15.29 23.88 17.44
C SER A 1 14.82 22.88 16.40
N SER A 2 15.68 22.57 15.44
CA SER A 2 15.45 21.51 14.45
C SER A 2 16.55 20.47 14.57
N HIS A 3 16.19 19.19 14.71
CA HIS A 3 17.14 18.10 14.84
C HIS A 3 17.11 17.26 13.57
N LEU A 4 18.11 17.40 12.72
CA LEU A 4 18.33 16.52 11.57
C LEU A 4 19.27 15.40 12.01
N SER A 5 18.73 14.20 12.19
CA SER A 5 19.48 13.03 12.63
C SER A 5 19.47 11.94 11.57
N PHE A 6 20.65 11.58 11.09
CA PHE A 6 20.89 10.43 10.25
C PHE A 6 21.27 9.27 11.16
N LEU A 7 20.36 8.30 11.28
CA LEU A 7 20.51 7.18 12.18
C LEU A 7 20.62 5.90 11.35
N ARG A 8 21.66 5.10 11.62
CA ARG A 8 21.81 3.74 11.07
C ARG A 8 21.77 3.69 9.54
N ILE A 9 22.33 4.69 8.88
CA ILE A 9 22.43 4.74 7.43
C ILE A 9 23.63 3.93 6.99
N SER A 10 23.43 2.95 6.13
CA SER A 10 24.50 2.29 5.40
C SER A 10 24.38 2.61 3.93
N HIS A 11 25.40 3.25 3.37
CA HIS A 11 25.37 3.75 2.01
C HIS A 11 26.76 3.75 1.40
N ARG A 12 26.89 3.31 0.16
CA ARG A 12 28.12 3.42 -0.62
C ARG A 12 27.84 4.31 -1.82
N THR A 13 28.64 5.37 -1.98
CA THR A 13 28.48 6.35 -3.06
C THR A 13 29.83 6.71 -3.64
N SER A 14 29.86 7.01 -4.95
CA SER A 14 31.01 7.63 -5.61
C SER A 14 31.03 9.15 -5.43
N GLY A 15 29.88 9.79 -5.14
CA GLY A 15 29.76 11.22 -4.89
C GLY A 15 29.89 11.59 -3.40
N ASN A 16 29.78 12.89 -3.09
CA ASN A 16 29.72 13.33 -1.69
C ASN A 16 28.44 12.77 -1.05
N PHE A 17 28.51 12.29 0.19
CA PHE A 17 27.30 11.83 0.88
C PHE A 17 26.34 13.00 1.13
N MET A 18 26.88 14.15 1.53
CA MET A 18 26.14 15.40 1.61
C MET A 18 26.89 16.51 0.88
N LEU A 19 26.27 17.06 -0.16
CA LEU A 19 26.78 18.21 -0.91
C LEU A 19 25.86 19.41 -0.68
N LEU A 20 26.39 20.47 -0.06
CA LEU A 20 25.72 21.76 0.04
C LEU A 20 26.39 22.72 -0.94
N ASN A 21 25.64 23.12 -1.96
CA ASN A 21 26.09 24.11 -2.95
C ASN A 21 26.24 25.52 -2.35
N ARG A 22 25.76 25.75 -1.12
CA ARG A 22 25.70 27.05 -0.41
C ARG A 22 26.01 26.86 1.09
N THR A 23 25.90 27.95 1.87
CA THR A 23 26.17 28.04 3.31
C THR A 23 25.44 26.98 4.16
N LEU A 24 26.16 26.32 5.07
CA LEU A 24 25.57 25.53 6.15
C LEU A 24 25.41 26.39 7.41
N ARG A 25 24.18 26.56 7.91
CA ARG A 25 23.86 27.30 9.14
C ARG A 25 23.06 26.42 10.09
N ILE A 26 23.60 26.18 11.29
CA ILE A 26 22.94 25.43 12.37
C ILE A 26 22.81 26.38 13.57
N GLU A 27 21.57 26.73 13.93
CA GLU A 27 21.31 27.76 14.93
C GLU A 27 20.09 27.44 15.82
N HIS A 28 19.92 28.19 16.91
CA HIS A 28 18.78 28.10 17.83
C HIS A 28 18.60 26.71 18.46
N GLY A 29 19.67 26.15 19.04
CA GLY A 29 19.65 24.84 19.69
C GLY A 29 19.38 23.68 18.74
N SER A 30 19.74 23.82 17.46
CA SER A 30 19.52 22.81 16.43
C SER A 30 20.70 21.84 16.36
N SER A 31 20.48 20.63 15.84
CA SER A 31 21.57 19.68 15.62
C SER A 31 21.54 19.00 14.27
N LEU A 32 22.72 18.80 13.71
CA LEU A 32 22.98 17.85 12.64
C LEU A 32 23.75 16.67 13.25
N MET A 33 23.12 15.49 13.30
CA MET A 33 23.71 14.31 13.94
C MET A 33 23.80 13.13 12.98
N PHE A 34 24.90 12.40 13.05
CA PHE A 34 25.11 11.10 12.44
C PHE A 34 25.41 10.09 13.54
N ASP A 35 24.61 9.03 13.66
CA ASP A 35 24.80 8.01 14.68
C ASP A 35 24.63 6.61 14.10
N THR A 36 25.59 5.73 14.37
CA THR A 36 25.58 4.33 13.92
C THR A 36 25.57 4.19 12.38
N CYS A 37 26.13 5.14 11.65
CA CYS A 37 26.15 5.14 10.18
C CYS A 37 27.37 4.39 9.61
N GLN A 38 27.22 3.76 8.44
CA GLN A 38 28.28 3.10 7.66
C GLN A 38 28.30 3.68 6.24
N ILE A 39 29.09 4.73 6.03
CA ILE A 39 29.02 5.51 4.78
C ILE A 39 30.38 5.47 4.08
N PHE A 40 30.44 4.75 2.96
CA PHE A 40 31.65 4.56 2.18
C PHE A 40 31.60 5.47 0.95
N THR A 41 32.44 6.50 0.92
CA THR A 41 32.59 7.42 -0.21
C THR A 41 33.82 7.03 -1.02
N THR A 42 33.66 6.52 -2.24
CA THR A 42 34.80 5.96 -3.01
C THR A 42 35.61 7.03 -3.75
N THR A 43 35.03 8.18 -4.07
CA THR A 43 35.70 9.26 -4.83
C THR A 43 35.37 10.68 -4.36
N ALA A 44 34.84 10.86 -3.14
CA ALA A 44 34.41 12.18 -2.65
C ALA A 44 34.46 12.31 -1.12
N THR A 45 34.05 13.47 -0.60
CA THR A 45 34.02 13.78 0.85
C THR A 45 32.70 13.37 1.50
N PHE A 46 32.70 13.13 2.80
CA PHE A 46 31.46 12.76 3.51
C PHE A 46 30.50 13.95 3.58
N ILE A 47 30.97 15.11 4.02
CA ILE A 47 30.21 16.38 3.92
C ILE A 47 31.05 17.40 3.17
N ARG A 48 30.47 17.99 2.13
CA ARG A 48 31.05 19.07 1.33
C ARG A 48 30.14 20.29 1.34
N VAL A 49 30.69 21.44 1.73
CA VAL A 49 30.08 22.77 1.52
C VAL A 49 30.90 23.49 0.47
N ASP A 50 30.34 23.66 -0.73
CA ASP A 50 31.05 24.18 -1.91
C ASP A 50 31.21 25.70 -1.92
N SER A 51 30.34 26.45 -1.23
CA SER A 51 30.45 27.91 -1.15
C SER A 51 29.80 28.50 0.10
N GLY A 52 30.40 29.58 0.59
CA GLY A 52 29.89 30.39 1.70
C GLY A 52 30.26 29.92 3.10
N VAL A 53 30.19 30.85 4.06
CA VAL A 53 30.59 30.66 5.46
C VAL A 53 29.69 29.64 6.17
N THR A 54 30.30 28.66 6.83
CA THR A 54 29.59 27.70 7.68
C THR A 54 29.51 28.22 9.11
N THR A 55 28.31 28.22 9.71
CA THR A 55 28.09 28.71 11.08
C THR A 55 27.29 27.72 11.93
N VAL A 56 27.80 27.41 13.12
CA VAL A 56 27.11 26.63 14.16
C VAL A 56 27.05 27.49 15.41
N ILE A 57 25.87 28.02 15.74
CA ILE A 57 25.72 29.06 16.76
C ILE A 57 24.56 28.81 17.72
N ASN A 58 24.57 29.50 18.85
CA ASN A 58 23.45 29.60 19.80
C ASN A 58 23.02 28.21 20.33
N GLY A 59 23.94 27.54 21.03
CA GLY A 59 23.70 26.23 21.64
C GLY A 59 23.50 25.09 20.65
N SER A 60 24.00 25.20 19.42
CA SER A 60 23.77 24.20 18.36
C SER A 60 24.90 23.19 18.25
N ALA A 61 24.64 22.04 17.60
CA ALA A 61 25.59 20.93 17.56
C ALA A 61 25.74 20.25 16.19
N LEU A 62 26.97 19.92 15.82
CA LEU A 62 27.31 18.98 14.74
C LEU A 62 27.98 17.74 15.36
N LEU A 63 27.32 16.58 15.23
CA LEU A 63 27.66 15.37 15.97
C LEU A 63 27.87 14.18 15.01
N LEU A 64 28.96 13.43 15.20
CA LEU A 64 29.19 12.14 14.54
C LEU A 64 29.59 11.09 15.58
N ARG A 65 28.76 10.05 15.76
CA ARG A 65 28.90 9.05 16.82
C ARG A 65 28.78 7.63 16.28
N ASN A 66 29.53 6.69 16.85
CA ASN A 66 29.43 5.25 16.59
C ASN A 66 29.42 4.86 15.10
N SER A 67 30.06 5.64 14.24
CA SER A 67 29.88 5.55 12.79
C SER A 67 31.18 5.18 12.07
N THR A 68 31.08 4.48 10.95
CA THR A 68 32.19 4.23 10.03
C THR A 68 32.00 5.06 8.78
N VAL A 69 32.97 5.92 8.45
CA VAL A 69 32.80 6.93 7.39
C VAL A 69 34.08 7.09 6.56
N GLY A 70 33.95 7.09 5.24
CA GLY A 70 35.07 7.26 4.29
C GLY A 70 35.53 5.96 3.62
N ASP A 71 36.67 6.00 2.92
CA ASP A 71 37.29 4.86 2.24
C ASP A 71 38.82 4.91 2.40
N PRO A 72 39.49 3.83 2.84
CA PRO A 72 40.94 3.80 3.10
C PRO A 72 41.81 4.12 1.89
N THR A 73 41.29 3.98 0.67
CA THR A 73 42.04 4.23 -0.58
C THR A 73 42.04 5.70 -1.03
N PHE A 74 41.29 6.58 -0.36
CA PHE A 74 40.95 7.90 -0.89
C PHE A 74 41.51 9.09 -0.09
N THR A 75 42.06 10.10 -0.78
CA THR A 75 42.94 11.14 -0.21
C THR A 75 42.28 12.47 0.18
N TYR A 76 40.94 12.61 0.16
CA TYR A 76 40.26 13.87 0.55
C TYR A 76 39.74 13.87 2.00
N SER A 77 39.49 15.06 2.55
CA SER A 77 38.98 15.28 3.91
C SER A 77 37.56 14.72 4.11
N THR A 78 37.24 14.23 5.31
CA THR A 78 35.88 13.72 5.62
C THR A 78 34.87 14.87 5.63
N PHE A 79 35.21 16.00 6.25
CA PHE A 79 34.42 17.23 6.20
C PHE A 79 35.20 18.31 5.46
N HIS A 80 34.61 18.85 4.39
CA HIS A 80 35.20 19.88 3.55
C HIS A 80 34.33 21.13 3.52
N PHE A 81 34.88 22.24 3.97
CA PHE A 81 34.27 23.56 3.92
C PHE A 81 35.08 24.46 2.98
N ALA A 82 34.46 24.92 1.89
CA ALA A 82 35.11 25.77 0.90
C ALA A 82 35.41 27.20 1.39
N ASP A 83 34.97 27.58 2.60
CA ASP A 83 35.12 28.92 3.16
C ASP A 83 35.33 28.84 4.70
N ALA A 84 35.25 29.96 5.41
CA ALA A 84 35.44 30.05 6.84
C ALA A 84 34.34 29.28 7.60
N THR A 85 34.72 28.63 8.70
CA THR A 85 33.79 27.88 9.57
C THR A 85 33.83 28.40 11.00
N THR A 86 32.68 28.77 11.56
CA THR A 86 32.59 29.37 12.91
C THR A 86 31.63 28.61 13.81
N PHE A 87 32.12 28.20 14.98
CA PHE A 87 31.34 27.69 16.11
C PHE A 87 31.29 28.78 17.18
N SER A 88 30.10 29.25 17.57
CA SER A 88 29.96 30.32 18.58
C SER A 88 28.77 30.13 19.52
N LEU A 89 28.75 30.87 20.63
CA LEU A 89 27.65 30.94 21.59
C LEU A 89 27.24 29.55 22.12
N GLY A 90 28.19 28.81 22.70
CA GLY A 90 27.92 27.53 23.35
C GLY A 90 27.70 26.36 22.38
N SER A 91 28.31 26.38 21.19
CA SER A 91 28.08 25.36 20.16
C SER A 91 29.13 24.24 20.16
N VAL A 92 28.78 23.07 19.61
CA VAL A 92 29.61 21.85 19.71
C VAL A 92 29.89 21.20 18.36
N LEU A 93 31.14 20.81 18.15
CA LEU A 93 31.55 19.81 17.16
C LEU A 93 32.11 18.57 17.88
N LEU A 94 31.47 17.41 17.71
CA LEU A 94 31.81 16.18 18.43
C LEU A 94 32.00 14.99 17.48
N PHE A 95 33.11 14.28 17.65
CA PHE A 95 33.37 12.97 17.07
C PHE A 95 33.59 11.92 18.16
N GLU A 96 32.76 10.88 18.18
CA GLU A 96 32.77 9.87 19.24
C GLU A 96 32.69 8.45 18.68
N ASN A 97 33.56 7.55 19.16
CA ASN A 97 33.55 6.10 18.88
C ASN A 97 33.40 5.75 17.39
N SER A 98 33.99 6.57 16.51
CA SER A 98 33.79 6.46 15.06
C SER A 98 35.07 6.02 14.35
N ASN A 99 34.92 5.24 13.28
CA ASN A 99 36.01 4.84 12.38
C ASN A 99 36.01 5.72 11.13
N LEU A 100 36.97 6.62 11.04
CA LEU A 100 37.04 7.69 10.04
C LEU A 100 38.16 7.36 9.06
N MET A 101 37.77 6.73 7.96
CA MET A 101 38.66 6.11 6.99
C MET A 101 39.08 7.08 5.88
N GLY A 102 40.34 6.94 5.46
CA GLY A 102 40.93 7.45 4.21
C GLY A 102 42.35 7.97 4.36
N GLY A 103 42.99 8.31 3.23
CA GLY A 103 44.41 8.69 3.08
C GLY A 103 44.82 10.05 3.66
N ASP A 104 45.96 10.59 3.22
CA ASP A 104 46.79 11.59 3.94
C ASP A 104 46.19 12.99 4.26
N SER A 105 44.92 13.28 3.98
CA SER A 105 44.27 14.58 4.26
C SER A 105 43.71 14.67 5.69
N SER A 106 43.10 15.81 6.06
CA SER A 106 42.59 16.07 7.41
C SER A 106 41.17 15.57 7.64
N LEU A 107 40.78 15.29 8.89
CA LEU A 107 39.39 14.94 9.22
C LEU A 107 38.41 16.07 8.87
N VAL A 108 38.75 17.30 9.24
CA VAL A 108 37.99 18.51 8.89
C VAL A 108 38.92 19.52 8.21
N THR A 109 38.51 20.02 7.05
CA THR A 109 39.23 21.06 6.30
C THR A 109 38.32 22.27 6.04
N ALA A 110 38.80 23.48 6.34
CA ALA A 110 38.14 24.73 5.96
C ALA A 110 39.11 25.68 5.25
N MET A 111 38.77 26.15 4.04
CA MET A 111 39.72 26.91 3.23
C MET A 111 40.09 28.27 3.85
N ASN A 112 39.15 29.00 4.47
CA ASN A 112 39.40 30.33 5.06
C ASN A 112 39.47 30.33 6.60
N GLY A 113 39.75 29.18 7.22
CA GLY A 113 39.98 29.05 8.66
C GLY A 113 38.79 28.53 9.47
N ILE A 114 39.07 28.10 10.70
CA ILE A 114 38.11 27.52 11.64
C ILE A 114 38.16 28.28 12.97
N SER A 115 37.01 28.68 13.50
CA SER A 115 36.91 29.46 14.74
C SER A 115 35.97 28.83 15.77
N PHE A 116 36.42 28.70 17.01
CA PHE A 116 35.62 28.33 18.19
C PHE A 116 35.59 29.51 19.17
N LEU A 117 34.41 30.12 19.30
CA LEU A 117 34.19 31.36 20.03
C LEU A 117 33.10 31.18 21.09
N THR A 118 33.14 32.01 22.13
CA THR A 118 32.09 32.16 23.14
C THR A 118 31.55 30.82 23.68
N ASN A 119 32.30 30.16 24.57
CA ASN A 119 31.91 28.93 25.27
C ASN A 119 31.69 27.69 24.37
N SER A 120 32.26 27.65 23.16
CA SER A 120 32.07 26.53 22.21
C SER A 120 33.11 25.43 22.39
N MET A 121 32.82 24.21 21.91
CA MET A 121 33.75 23.07 22.04
C MET A 121 34.01 22.32 20.73
N PHE A 122 35.26 21.85 20.59
CA PHE A 122 35.63 20.77 19.68
C PHE A 122 36.08 19.54 20.49
N ALA A 123 35.57 18.36 20.14
CA ALA A 123 35.76 17.16 20.94
C ALA A 123 36.01 15.89 20.10
N LEU A 124 37.06 15.13 20.46
CA LEU A 124 37.44 13.85 19.86
C LEU A 124 37.57 12.74 20.92
N PHE A 125 36.74 11.70 20.86
CA PHE A 125 36.76 10.57 21.80
C PHE A 125 36.71 9.19 21.12
N GLY A 126 37.71 8.34 21.37
CA GLY A 126 37.66 6.93 21.00
C GLY A 126 37.57 6.64 19.50
N ASN A 127 38.11 7.53 18.66
CA ASN A 127 37.98 7.42 17.20
C ASN A 127 39.19 6.72 16.57
N THR A 128 38.97 5.91 15.54
CA THR A 128 40.06 5.44 14.68
C THR A 128 40.17 6.38 13.49
N LEU A 129 41.29 7.07 13.32
CA LEU A 129 41.51 7.95 12.16
C LEU A 129 42.53 7.28 11.22
N GLY A 130 42.31 7.35 9.91
CA GLY A 130 43.32 6.99 8.90
C GLY A 130 44.19 8.17 8.44
N ARG A 131 44.08 9.34 9.09
CA ARG A 131 44.37 10.67 8.54
C ARG A 131 45.59 11.34 9.19
N SER A 132 46.28 12.22 8.46
CA SER A 132 47.48 12.95 8.93
C SER A 132 47.17 14.12 9.89
N SER A 133 45.92 14.53 10.08
CA SER A 133 45.55 15.61 11.04
C SER A 133 44.05 15.63 11.34
N SER A 134 43.64 16.11 12.52
CA SER A 134 42.23 16.26 12.88
C SER A 134 41.56 17.50 12.26
N LEU A 135 42.31 18.60 12.14
CA LEU A 135 41.82 19.88 11.61
C LEU A 135 42.89 20.50 10.73
N THR A 136 42.50 21.02 9.56
CA THR A 136 43.28 21.97 8.77
C THR A 136 42.45 23.18 8.38
N GLY A 137 43.00 24.36 8.62
CA GLY A 137 42.58 25.60 7.96
C GLY A 137 43.72 26.07 7.08
N SER A 138 43.48 26.47 5.83
CA SER A 138 44.57 26.93 4.96
C SER A 138 45.24 28.22 5.47
N TYR A 139 44.62 28.93 6.43
CA TYR A 139 45.10 30.22 6.94
C TYR A 139 45.12 30.37 8.49
N THR A 140 44.04 30.03 9.24
CA THR A 140 44.03 30.22 10.72
C THR A 140 43.09 29.27 11.48
N LEU A 141 43.50 28.81 12.68
CA LEU A 141 42.62 28.25 13.73
C LEU A 141 42.45 29.27 14.86
N THR A 142 41.22 29.63 15.22
CA THR A 142 40.94 30.57 16.32
C THR A 142 40.18 29.90 17.45
N VAL A 143 40.70 29.99 18.69
CA VAL A 143 39.99 29.54 19.90
C VAL A 143 40.03 30.65 20.93
N ALA A 144 38.85 31.14 21.33
CA ALA A 144 38.73 32.28 22.23
C ALA A 144 37.45 32.24 23.09
N SER A 145 37.40 33.13 24.10
CA SER A 145 36.21 33.40 24.92
C SER A 145 35.64 32.14 25.62
N ASN A 146 36.44 31.51 26.47
CA ASN A 146 36.12 30.29 27.24
C ASN A 146 35.78 29.05 26.37
N SER A 147 36.19 29.04 25.10
CA SER A 147 36.00 27.87 24.24
C SER A 147 37.02 26.78 24.56
N SER A 148 36.67 25.52 24.30
CA SER A 148 37.49 24.35 24.65
C SER A 148 37.81 23.46 23.46
N PHE A 149 39.06 23.00 23.37
CA PHE A 149 39.49 21.93 22.48
C PHE A 149 39.86 20.71 23.33
N VAL A 150 39.19 19.58 23.10
CA VAL A 150 39.39 18.38 23.91
C VAL A 150 39.61 17.17 23.01
N ALA A 151 40.71 16.44 23.22
CA ALA A 151 40.92 15.15 22.56
C ALA A 151 41.42 14.11 23.57
N ARG A 152 40.67 13.02 23.73
CA ARG A 152 40.96 11.98 24.74
C ARG A 152 40.77 10.56 24.23
N THR A 153 41.52 9.62 24.81
CA THR A 153 41.39 8.15 24.75
C THR A 153 41.35 7.54 23.34
N ASN A 154 42.31 6.68 23.01
CA ASN A 154 42.29 5.78 21.84
C ASN A 154 42.02 6.45 20.48
N ASN A 155 42.27 7.76 20.34
CA ASN A 155 42.27 8.39 19.03
C ASN A 155 43.53 7.93 18.27
N PHE A 156 43.38 7.04 17.28
CA PHE A 156 44.49 6.45 16.51
C PHE A 156 44.91 7.32 15.31
N ALA A 157 46.22 7.38 15.03
CA ALA A 157 46.87 7.99 13.86
C ALA A 157 46.90 9.53 13.71
N LEU A 158 46.62 10.29 14.77
CA LEU A 158 46.84 11.75 14.76
C LEU A 158 48.34 12.07 14.54
N SER A 159 48.69 12.76 13.45
CA SER A 159 50.00 13.40 13.26
C SER A 159 49.87 14.93 13.15
N SER A 160 50.96 15.65 13.41
CA SER A 160 50.99 17.11 13.45
C SER A 160 51.27 17.70 12.06
N GLY A 161 50.22 18.24 11.43
CA GLY A 161 50.40 19.09 10.24
C GLY A 161 49.62 20.40 10.25
N GLY A 162 48.64 20.58 11.14
CA GLY A 162 47.56 21.57 10.93
C GLY A 162 47.34 22.65 11.98
N VAL A 163 48.12 22.73 13.07
CA VAL A 163 48.01 23.85 14.03
C VAL A 163 49.14 24.88 13.85
N ALA A 164 49.71 24.95 12.64
CA ALA A 164 50.66 25.98 12.27
C ALA A 164 49.87 27.24 11.84
N GLN A 165 49.98 28.31 12.63
CA GLN A 165 49.16 29.54 12.62
C GLN A 165 47.79 29.38 13.31
N SER A 166 47.84 29.36 14.64
CA SER A 166 46.66 29.50 15.50
C SER A 166 46.64 30.88 16.17
N SER A 167 45.47 31.53 16.20
CA SER A 167 45.23 32.70 17.04
C SER A 167 44.44 32.24 18.27
N ILE A 168 45.15 32.08 19.39
CA ILE A 168 44.55 31.54 20.61
C ILE A 168 44.52 32.66 21.65
N THR A 169 43.31 33.08 22.06
CA THR A 169 43.12 34.22 22.95
C THR A 169 42.50 33.77 24.26
N ALA A 170 43.21 33.97 25.37
CA ALA A 170 42.72 33.63 26.70
C ALA A 170 41.45 34.43 27.06
N PRO A 171 40.51 33.85 27.84
CA PRO A 171 40.53 32.49 28.40
C PRO A 171 40.08 31.41 27.39
N PHE A 172 40.71 30.23 27.41
CA PHE A 172 40.35 29.03 26.65
C PHE A 172 40.86 27.77 27.38
N LEU A 173 40.35 26.59 27.04
CA LEU A 173 40.82 25.31 27.58
C LEU A 173 41.24 24.36 26.46
N MET A 174 42.52 24.03 26.37
CA MET A 174 43.00 22.94 25.50
C MET A 174 43.45 21.76 26.36
N GLU A 175 42.78 20.61 26.22
CA GLU A 175 43.06 19.42 27.03
C GLU A 175 43.25 18.16 26.19
N PHE A 176 44.33 17.43 26.49
CA PHE A 176 44.73 16.21 25.80
C PHE A 176 45.04 15.09 26.80
N SER A 177 44.59 13.87 26.52
CA SER A 177 44.82 12.73 27.43
C SER A 177 44.68 11.36 26.76
N CYS A 178 45.63 10.45 26.95
CA CYS A 178 45.54 9.03 26.57
C CYS A 178 45.20 8.75 25.12
N MET A 179 45.65 9.63 24.23
CA MET A 179 45.49 9.44 22.79
C MET A 179 46.61 8.53 22.25
N ASN A 180 46.37 7.82 21.16
CA ASN A 180 47.38 6.97 20.55
C ASN A 180 47.80 7.55 19.18
N THR A 181 48.88 8.31 19.17
CA THR A 181 49.36 8.98 17.95
C THR A 181 50.23 8.05 17.12
N ALA A 182 50.21 8.20 15.79
CA ALA A 182 51.08 7.41 14.91
C ALA A 182 52.57 7.71 15.15
N LEU A 183 52.89 8.93 15.60
CA LEU A 183 54.27 9.41 15.78
C LEU A 183 54.86 9.08 17.16
N ALA A 184 54.07 9.17 18.23
CA ALA A 184 54.56 9.05 19.61
C ALA A 184 53.88 7.91 20.41
N GLY A 185 53.03 7.11 19.78
CA GLY A 185 52.23 6.09 20.46
C GLY A 185 51.28 6.72 21.48
N MET A 186 51.09 6.06 22.63
CA MET A 186 50.28 6.59 23.73
C MET A 186 50.86 7.90 24.28
N VAL A 187 50.13 9.00 24.09
CA VAL A 187 50.43 10.35 24.58
C VAL A 187 49.77 10.57 25.94
N ASP A 188 50.61 10.50 26.98
CA ASP A 188 50.26 10.60 28.41
C ASP A 188 51.07 11.71 29.13
N THR A 189 51.98 12.38 28.42
CA THR A 189 52.87 13.41 28.96
C THR A 189 53.01 14.58 27.97
N SER A 190 53.31 15.78 28.49
CA SER A 190 53.58 16.98 27.67
C SER A 190 54.75 16.79 26.70
N ALA A 191 55.78 16.02 27.09
CA ALA A 191 56.90 15.67 26.22
C ALA A 191 56.45 14.83 25.02
N LYS A 192 55.67 13.76 25.24
CA LYS A 192 55.12 12.95 24.13
C LYS A 192 54.11 13.73 23.28
N LEU A 193 53.37 14.67 23.87
CA LEU A 193 52.49 15.57 23.12
C LEU A 193 53.29 16.47 22.17
N ALA A 194 54.44 16.99 22.63
CA ALA A 194 55.37 17.73 21.79
C ALA A 194 56.02 16.84 20.71
N THR A 195 56.34 15.57 21.01
CA THR A 195 56.83 14.59 20.01
C THR A 195 55.76 14.21 18.99
N ALA A 196 54.48 14.19 19.40
CA ALA A 196 53.35 14.08 18.49
C ALA A 196 53.09 15.36 17.68
N GLY A 197 53.92 16.40 17.91
CA GLY A 197 54.01 17.66 17.15
C GLY A 197 52.94 18.70 17.47
N PHE A 198 52.33 18.63 18.66
CA PHE A 198 51.53 19.71 19.20
C PHE A 198 52.46 20.63 20.02
N SER A 199 52.78 21.82 19.52
CA SER A 199 53.65 22.81 20.19
C SER A 199 52.93 24.13 20.37
N LEU A 200 52.02 24.19 21.35
CA LEU A 200 51.30 25.41 21.72
C LEU A 200 51.62 25.77 23.17
N THR A 201 51.89 27.05 23.41
CA THR A 201 51.95 27.63 24.75
C THR A 201 50.53 27.60 25.34
N ASN A 202 50.36 26.94 26.50
CA ASN A 202 49.10 26.76 27.26
C ASN A 202 48.21 25.55 26.91
N MET A 203 48.79 24.35 26.81
CA MET A 203 48.04 23.09 26.79
C MET A 203 48.06 22.40 28.15
N ARG A 204 46.91 21.85 28.58
CA ARG A 204 46.81 21.00 29.76
C ARG A 204 46.87 19.52 29.34
N MET A 205 47.82 18.80 29.91
CA MET A 205 47.93 17.33 29.78
C MET A 205 47.46 16.67 31.07
N SER A 206 46.62 15.64 30.94
CA SER A 206 46.13 14.82 32.07
C SER A 206 46.64 13.38 31.94
N THR A 207 46.91 12.70 33.05
CA THR A 207 47.60 11.39 33.05
C THR A 207 46.63 10.23 32.83
N CYS A 208 47.09 9.12 32.24
CA CYS A 208 46.23 7.97 31.92
C CYS A 208 45.80 7.08 33.08
N ASN A 209 46.27 7.39 34.27
CA ASN A 209 45.98 6.62 35.47
C ASN A 209 44.81 7.20 36.28
N GLU A 210 44.18 8.27 35.80
CA GLU A 210 43.00 8.84 36.43
C GLU A 210 41.76 7.97 36.15
N ARG A 211 41.10 7.55 37.24
CA ARG A 211 39.99 6.58 37.24
C ARG A 211 38.86 6.93 36.27
N CYS A 212 38.56 8.22 36.10
CA CYS A 212 37.44 8.69 35.31
C CYS A 212 37.78 9.10 33.87
N LEU A 213 39.04 8.98 33.46
CA LEU A 213 39.48 9.37 32.13
C LEU A 213 39.04 8.41 31.02
N LEU A 214 38.63 7.19 31.37
CA LEU A 214 38.03 6.20 30.47
C LEU A 214 36.50 6.35 30.34
N GLY A 215 35.88 7.24 31.13
CA GLY A 215 34.45 7.24 31.42
C GLY A 215 33.64 8.36 30.77
N THR A 216 33.93 9.64 31.02
CA THR A 216 33.17 10.76 30.42
C THR A 216 33.97 12.08 30.43
N THR A 217 33.78 12.88 29.38
CA THR A 217 34.23 14.28 29.28
C THR A 217 33.00 15.16 29.13
N CYS A 218 32.85 16.09 30.06
CA CYS A 218 31.70 16.98 30.13
C CYS A 218 31.89 18.22 29.27
N PHE A 219 30.81 18.78 28.75
CA PHE A 219 30.82 20.09 28.13
C PHE A 219 30.94 21.17 29.23
N PRO A 220 32.08 21.89 29.34
CA PRO A 220 32.38 22.72 30.52
C PRO A 220 31.32 23.78 30.80
N SER A 221 30.77 24.38 29.74
CA SER A 221 29.81 25.48 29.83
C SER A 221 28.46 25.09 30.43
N LEU A 222 28.09 23.81 30.38
CA LEU A 222 26.81 23.29 30.89
C LEU A 222 27.00 22.18 31.94
N THR A 223 28.18 22.11 32.54
CA THR A 223 28.46 21.18 33.65
C THR A 223 28.39 21.96 34.96
N SER A 224 27.55 21.49 35.90
CA SER A 224 27.42 22.09 37.24
C SER A 224 28.42 21.49 38.22
N SER A 225 28.64 20.18 38.16
CA SER A 225 29.65 19.45 38.94
C SER A 225 30.05 18.15 38.24
N PHE A 226 31.18 17.57 38.64
CA PHE A 226 31.64 16.26 38.19
C PHE A 226 31.67 15.28 39.36
N ASP A 227 31.14 14.08 39.18
CA ASP A 227 31.18 13.02 40.20
C ASP A 227 32.36 12.07 39.93
N ASP A 228 33.41 12.20 40.76
CA ASP A 228 34.62 11.39 40.69
C ASP A 228 34.41 9.91 41.05
N ALA A 229 33.30 9.55 41.71
CA ALA A 229 33.02 8.16 42.10
C ALA A 229 32.37 7.37 40.96
N THR A 230 31.42 7.98 40.24
CA THR A 230 30.69 7.37 39.13
C THR A 230 31.23 7.77 37.75
N CYS A 231 32.14 8.74 37.70
CA CYS A 231 32.70 9.30 36.48
C CYS A 231 31.60 9.85 35.56
N THR A 232 30.69 10.65 36.13
CA THR A 232 29.55 11.24 35.42
C THR A 232 29.50 12.75 35.55
N CYS A 233 28.97 13.39 34.50
CA CYS A 233 28.76 14.83 34.45
C CYS A 233 27.38 15.16 35.05
N VAL A 234 27.34 16.07 36.01
CA VAL A 234 26.09 16.67 36.48
C VAL A 234 25.87 17.95 35.67
N CYS A 235 24.71 18.04 35.02
CA CYS A 235 24.43 19.13 34.08
C CYS A 235 23.80 20.33 34.77
N SER A 236 24.22 21.52 34.35
CA SER A 236 23.50 22.78 34.59
C SER A 236 22.22 22.81 33.74
N PRO A 237 21.21 23.63 34.09
CA PRO A 237 19.99 23.78 33.30
C PRO A 237 20.31 24.04 31.81
N GLY A 238 19.70 23.25 30.93
CA GLY A 238 19.94 23.31 29.48
C GLY A 238 21.02 22.36 28.95
N GLY A 239 21.72 21.62 29.81
CA GLY A 239 22.62 20.52 29.42
C GLY A 239 21.90 19.18 29.27
N TYR A 240 22.25 18.42 28.23
CA TYR A 240 21.60 17.17 27.87
C TYR A 240 22.58 15.98 27.76
N GLY A 241 22.12 14.80 28.19
CA GLY A 241 22.85 13.54 28.12
C GLY A 241 24.02 13.42 29.12
N ALA A 242 24.77 12.31 29.03
CA ALA A 242 25.86 11.99 29.94
C ALA A 242 27.06 12.96 29.90
N ARG A 243 27.08 13.88 28.92
CA ARG A 243 28.15 14.86 28.69
C ARG A 243 27.67 16.31 28.80
N CYS A 244 26.41 16.54 29.18
CA CYS A 244 25.83 17.88 29.31
C CYS A 244 25.93 18.74 28.04
N LEU A 245 25.67 18.14 26.87
CA LEU A 245 25.71 18.84 25.58
C LEU A 245 24.58 19.89 25.51
N PRO A 246 24.72 20.97 24.72
CA PRO A 246 23.71 22.02 24.62
C PRO A 246 22.46 21.62 23.82
N VAL A 247 22.44 20.40 23.27
CA VAL A 247 21.33 19.86 22.48
C VAL A 247 20.99 18.44 22.95
N ASP A 248 19.69 18.11 23.00
CA ASP A 248 19.16 16.75 23.22
C ASP A 248 18.88 16.04 21.88
N PRO A 249 19.86 15.33 21.29
CA PRO A 249 19.57 14.55 20.10
C PRO A 249 18.68 13.33 20.42
N PRO A 250 17.92 12.80 19.44
CA PRO A 250 17.14 11.58 19.60
C PRO A 250 17.98 10.44 20.18
N ARG A 251 17.48 9.79 21.24
CA ARG A 251 18.18 8.69 21.94
C ARG A 251 18.30 7.47 21.03
N THR A 252 19.51 6.97 20.82
CA THR A 252 19.75 5.64 20.26
C THR A 252 19.66 4.60 21.39
N ALA A 253 18.92 3.52 21.16
CA ALA A 253 18.77 2.41 22.12
C ALA A 253 20.16 1.85 22.49
N ALA A 254 20.37 1.54 23.77
CA ALA A 254 21.64 1.01 24.26
C ALA A 254 22.04 -0.25 23.47
N SER A 255 23.33 -0.33 23.09
CA SER A 255 23.87 -1.52 22.43
C SER A 255 23.94 -2.67 23.43
N TRP A 256 23.29 -3.79 23.10
CA TRP A 256 23.32 -4.98 23.92
C TRP A 256 24.56 -5.85 23.61
N GLN A 257 25.20 -6.41 24.64
CA GLN A 257 26.31 -7.37 24.53
C GLN A 257 25.95 -8.65 25.31
N PRO A 258 26.10 -9.86 24.71
CA PRO A 258 25.83 -11.11 25.41
C PRO A 258 26.80 -11.34 26.56
N THR A 259 26.29 -11.65 27.76
CA THR A 259 27.15 -12.11 28.86
C THR A 259 27.66 -13.54 28.58
N SER A 260 28.82 -13.90 29.14
CA SER A 260 29.36 -15.27 29.06
C SER A 260 28.39 -16.32 29.61
N TRP A 261 27.59 -15.97 30.62
CA TRP A 261 26.62 -16.85 31.25
C TRP A 261 25.41 -17.18 30.35
N GLN A 262 24.92 -16.20 29.58
CA GLN A 262 23.82 -16.36 28.64
C GLN A 262 24.18 -17.25 27.43
N ARG A 263 25.48 -17.45 27.15
CA ARG A 263 25.94 -18.37 26.09
C ARG A 263 25.92 -19.84 26.52
N SER A 264 25.86 -20.13 27.82
CA SER A 264 26.16 -21.47 28.35
C SER A 264 25.00 -22.14 29.10
N ASN A 265 23.88 -21.47 29.36
CA ASN A 265 22.77 -22.00 30.15
C ASN A 265 21.42 -21.92 29.42
N TYR A 266 20.57 -22.93 29.63
CA TYR A 266 19.17 -22.91 29.23
C TYR A 266 18.39 -21.89 30.06
N GLY A 267 17.66 -20.99 29.41
CA GLY A 267 16.90 -19.96 30.11
C GLY A 267 15.85 -19.25 29.25
N THR A 268 14.99 -18.49 29.92
CA THR A 268 14.03 -17.57 29.29
C THR A 268 14.65 -16.18 29.20
N TYR A 269 14.64 -15.59 28.01
CA TYR A 269 15.31 -14.32 27.73
C TYR A 269 14.32 -13.27 27.23
N VAL A 270 14.36 -12.08 27.84
CA VAL A 270 13.52 -10.94 27.45
C VAL A 270 14.42 -9.75 27.12
N PHE A 271 14.25 -9.22 25.92
CA PHE A 271 14.94 -8.05 25.40
C PHE A 271 13.92 -6.93 25.19
N ARG A 272 14.18 -5.77 25.79
CA ARG A 272 13.29 -4.61 25.71
C ARG A 272 14.09 -3.34 25.48
N ASP A 273 13.67 -2.53 24.51
CA ASP A 273 14.25 -1.20 24.23
C ASP A 273 15.77 -1.22 23.96
N VAL A 274 16.26 -2.29 23.34
CA VAL A 274 17.69 -2.50 23.04
C VAL A 274 17.98 -2.52 21.54
N SER A 275 19.21 -2.14 21.18
CA SER A 275 19.76 -2.33 19.85
C SER A 275 20.68 -3.54 19.85
N MET A 276 20.43 -4.50 18.96
CA MET A 276 21.31 -5.66 18.79
C MET A 276 22.58 -5.28 17.99
N PRO A 277 23.75 -5.89 18.27
CA PRO A 277 25.04 -5.59 17.62
C PRO A 277 25.06 -5.99 16.13
N ILE A 278 25.96 -5.43 15.32
CA ILE A 278 26.02 -5.61 13.84
C ILE A 278 26.71 -6.93 13.42
N GLU A 279 26.79 -7.92 14.32
CA GLU A 279 27.41 -9.22 14.04
C GLU A 279 26.35 -10.32 13.87
N GLU A 280 26.73 -11.47 13.30
CA GLU A 280 25.84 -12.64 13.20
C GLU A 280 25.48 -13.14 14.61
N ILE A 281 24.18 -13.22 14.90
CA ILE A 281 23.67 -13.67 16.20
C ILE A 281 23.01 -15.03 16.03
N ASN A 282 23.48 -15.99 16.82
CA ASN A 282 22.91 -17.32 16.87
C ASN A 282 22.37 -17.61 18.27
N PHE A 283 21.05 -17.65 18.39
CA PHE A 283 20.35 -17.99 19.63
C PHE A 283 20.31 -19.52 19.79
N ARG A 284 21.04 -19.99 20.82
CA ARG A 284 21.14 -21.40 21.23
C ARG A 284 20.84 -21.49 22.72
N ASN A 285 20.44 -22.67 23.19
CA ASN A 285 20.23 -22.96 24.61
C ASN A 285 19.16 -22.04 25.26
N GLY A 286 17.99 -21.88 24.64
CA GLY A 286 16.86 -21.14 25.21
C GLY A 286 15.68 -22.04 25.55
N THR A 287 14.86 -21.59 26.50
CA THR A 287 13.51 -22.13 26.76
C THR A 287 12.43 -21.22 26.17
N SER A 288 12.65 -19.89 26.16
CA SER A 288 11.84 -18.93 25.40
C SER A 288 12.60 -17.60 25.16
N TYR A 289 12.23 -16.88 24.10
CA TYR A 289 12.80 -15.59 23.73
C TYR A 289 11.70 -14.56 23.48
N THR A 290 11.84 -13.36 24.03
CA THR A 290 10.90 -12.25 23.84
C THR A 290 11.64 -10.98 23.48
N PHE A 291 11.23 -10.32 22.41
CA PHE A 291 11.80 -9.08 21.89
C PHE A 291 10.70 -8.01 21.82
N ILE A 292 10.85 -6.91 22.55
CA ILE A 292 9.86 -5.83 22.59
C ILE A 292 10.56 -4.51 22.29
N ASN A 293 10.14 -3.82 21.23
CA ASN A 293 10.77 -2.57 20.79
C ASN A 293 12.29 -2.70 20.58
N VAL A 294 12.71 -3.83 20.00
CA VAL A 294 14.12 -4.13 19.71
C VAL A 294 14.46 -3.70 18.29
N THR A 295 15.62 -3.07 18.10
CA THR A 295 16.16 -2.84 16.76
C THR A 295 17.24 -3.86 16.41
N PHE A 296 17.07 -4.53 15.28
CA PHE A 296 18.06 -5.36 14.63
C PHE A 296 18.74 -4.59 13.49
N GLY A 297 20.06 -4.73 13.36
CA GLY A 297 20.88 -4.14 12.28
C GLY A 297 21.22 -5.15 11.18
N PHE A 298 22.19 -4.82 10.31
CA PHE A 298 22.77 -5.70 9.28
C PHE A 298 23.17 -7.06 9.87
N GLN A 299 22.29 -8.06 9.81
CA GLN A 299 22.46 -9.29 10.60
C GLN A 299 21.86 -10.50 9.91
N ASN A 300 22.56 -11.63 10.06
CA ASN A 300 21.93 -12.94 10.11
C ASN A 300 21.57 -13.20 11.58
N VAL A 301 20.27 -13.29 11.87
CA VAL A 301 19.75 -13.67 13.19
C VAL A 301 19.20 -15.08 13.06
N SER A 302 19.79 -16.04 13.75
CA SER A 302 19.41 -17.45 13.64
C SER A 302 18.94 -18.04 14.96
N PHE A 303 17.91 -18.87 14.89
CA PHE A 303 17.37 -19.69 15.96
C PHE A 303 17.52 -21.16 15.55
N ASP A 304 18.45 -21.89 16.17
CA ASP A 304 18.62 -23.33 15.95
C ASP A 304 17.80 -24.10 16.97
N LEU A 305 16.57 -24.47 16.58
CA LEU A 305 15.59 -25.13 17.44
C LEU A 305 16.07 -26.50 17.96
N ASN A 306 17.07 -27.11 17.32
CA ASN A 306 17.67 -28.37 17.78
C ASN A 306 18.53 -28.22 19.04
N GLN A 307 18.94 -26.98 19.35
CA GLN A 307 19.81 -26.65 20.47
C GLN A 307 19.02 -26.10 21.66
N PHE A 308 17.69 -26.21 21.64
CA PHE A 308 16.81 -25.74 22.71
C PHE A 308 16.58 -26.86 23.73
N ASP A 309 16.09 -26.50 24.93
CA ASP A 309 15.89 -27.46 26.01
C ASP A 309 14.75 -28.44 25.67
N ILE A 310 15.10 -29.73 25.54
CA ILE A 310 14.16 -30.82 25.28
C ILE A 310 13.17 -31.05 26.43
N ASN A 311 13.41 -30.52 27.63
CA ASN A 311 12.52 -30.68 28.79
C ASN A 311 11.48 -29.56 28.91
N THR A 312 11.58 -28.51 28.09
CA THR A 312 10.63 -27.40 28.10
C THR A 312 9.34 -27.83 27.41
N PRO A 313 8.14 -27.70 28.00
CA PRO A 313 6.89 -28.19 27.41
C PRO A 313 6.46 -27.46 26.13
N THR A 314 6.83 -26.19 25.96
CA THR A 314 6.58 -25.40 24.74
C THR A 314 7.61 -24.28 24.63
N ILE A 315 8.23 -24.15 23.46
CA ILE A 315 9.22 -23.10 23.18
C ILE A 315 8.49 -21.90 22.59
N ASN A 316 8.62 -20.72 23.19
CA ASN A 316 8.00 -19.48 22.69
C ASN A 316 9.08 -18.50 22.19
N ILE A 317 8.96 -18.03 20.96
CA ILE A 317 9.79 -16.96 20.38
C ILE A 317 8.86 -15.83 19.94
N TYR A 318 8.98 -14.66 20.56
CA TYR A 318 8.02 -13.57 20.42
C TYR A 318 8.71 -12.26 20.05
N PHE A 319 8.23 -11.57 19.01
CA PHE A 319 8.68 -10.23 18.60
C PHE A 319 7.48 -9.27 18.58
N GLU A 320 7.62 -8.10 19.21
CA GLU A 320 6.62 -7.03 19.24
C GLU A 320 7.29 -5.69 18.95
N ASN A 321 6.70 -4.91 18.03
CA ASN A 321 7.17 -3.57 17.68
C ASN A 321 8.68 -3.51 17.35
N CYS A 322 9.22 -4.56 16.73
CA CYS A 322 10.64 -4.63 16.40
C CYS A 322 10.92 -3.98 15.04
N THR A 323 12.09 -3.36 14.92
CA THR A 323 12.56 -2.74 13.67
C THR A 323 13.77 -3.49 13.15
N MET A 324 13.74 -3.95 11.91
CA MET A 324 14.70 -4.88 11.32
C MET A 324 15.18 -4.34 9.97
N ALA A 325 16.30 -3.63 9.96
CA ALA A 325 16.85 -3.04 8.74
C ALA A 325 17.97 -3.93 8.18
N ASN A 326 17.79 -4.47 6.98
CA ASN A 326 18.69 -5.45 6.35
C ASN A 326 18.98 -6.66 7.27
N THR A 327 17.94 -7.12 7.99
CA THR A 327 18.02 -8.26 8.91
C THR A 327 17.45 -9.50 8.25
N ARG A 328 18.19 -10.60 8.32
CA ARG A 328 17.75 -11.93 7.88
C ARG A 328 17.46 -12.77 9.10
N LEU A 329 16.19 -13.08 9.32
CA LEU A 329 15.68 -13.81 10.47
C LEU A 329 15.47 -15.27 10.10
N TYR A 330 16.22 -16.18 10.73
CA TYR A 330 16.28 -17.60 10.40
C TYR A 330 15.80 -18.47 11.55
N PHE A 331 14.96 -19.45 11.23
CA PHE A 331 14.52 -20.50 12.13
C PHE A 331 14.82 -21.86 11.51
N SER A 332 15.74 -22.63 12.11
CA SER A 332 16.12 -23.95 11.63
C SER A 332 15.69 -25.04 12.59
N GLY A 333 14.92 -26.00 12.09
CA GLY A 333 14.59 -27.26 12.75
C GLY A 333 15.63 -28.36 12.51
N ALA A 334 15.27 -29.63 12.75
CA ALA A 334 16.20 -30.76 12.63
C ALA A 334 16.41 -31.18 11.18
N PRO A 335 17.65 -31.36 10.68
CA PRO A 335 17.90 -31.78 9.31
C PRO A 335 17.32 -33.16 8.94
N LEU A 336 17.07 -34.01 9.92
CA LEU A 336 16.50 -35.36 9.78
C LEU A 336 15.46 -35.59 10.88
N LEU A 337 14.52 -36.53 10.66
CA LEU A 337 13.55 -37.02 11.66
C LEU A 337 14.20 -37.72 12.89
N SER A 338 15.52 -37.60 13.06
CA SER A 338 16.30 -38.30 14.07
C SER A 338 16.83 -37.34 15.13
N ARG A 339 15.93 -36.89 16.00
CA ARG A 339 16.15 -36.59 17.42
C ARG A 339 14.78 -36.24 18.03
N ALA A 340 14.54 -36.72 19.25
CA ALA A 340 13.30 -36.56 19.98
C ALA A 340 12.93 -35.08 20.14
N PHE A 341 12.00 -34.59 19.32
CA PHE A 341 11.29 -33.35 19.58
C PHE A 341 10.23 -33.64 20.64
N VAL A 342 10.44 -33.13 21.85
CA VAL A 342 9.55 -33.38 22.99
C VAL A 342 8.52 -32.24 23.17
N ALA A 343 8.67 -31.12 22.46
CA ALA A 343 7.86 -29.91 22.69
C ALA A 343 7.52 -29.09 21.43
N PRO A 344 6.27 -28.61 21.29
CA PRO A 344 5.86 -27.66 20.24
C PRO A 344 6.61 -26.32 20.30
N VAL A 345 6.78 -25.67 19.15
CA VAL A 345 7.39 -24.33 19.04
C VAL A 345 6.36 -23.31 18.57
N ASN A 346 6.26 -22.19 19.27
CA ASN A 346 5.43 -21.04 18.91
C ASN A 346 6.32 -19.85 18.53
N ILE A 347 6.24 -19.43 17.27
CA ILE A 347 6.94 -18.26 16.74
C ILE A 347 5.90 -17.18 16.45
N THR A 348 6.03 -16.01 17.05
CA THR A 348 5.13 -14.88 16.81
C THR A 348 5.91 -13.62 16.47
N ILE A 349 5.59 -12.99 15.34
CA ILE A 349 6.12 -11.69 14.92
C ILE A 349 4.94 -10.74 14.79
N ARG A 350 4.87 -9.72 15.65
CA ARG A 350 3.76 -8.78 15.72
C ARG A 350 4.19 -7.33 15.56
N ASN A 351 3.42 -6.53 14.81
CA ASN A 351 3.56 -5.08 14.66
C ASN A 351 4.99 -4.62 14.31
N SER A 352 5.74 -5.44 13.61
CA SER A 352 7.17 -5.22 13.35
C SER A 352 7.42 -4.73 11.92
N VAL A 353 8.57 -4.11 11.68
CA VAL A 353 8.91 -3.51 10.39
C VAL A 353 10.26 -4.04 9.90
N MET A 354 10.28 -4.55 8.67
CA MET A 354 11.49 -5.01 7.98
C MET A 354 11.73 -4.15 6.74
N THR A 355 12.94 -3.58 6.60
CA THR A 355 13.33 -2.74 5.45
C THR A 355 14.67 -3.13 4.86
N ASN A 356 15.00 -2.62 3.66
CA ASN A 356 16.32 -2.71 3.04
C ASN A 356 16.87 -4.15 2.87
N GLY A 357 16.09 -5.08 2.29
CA GLY A 357 16.54 -6.46 2.08
C GLY A 357 16.32 -7.40 3.26
N GLY A 358 15.42 -7.05 4.19
CA GLY A 358 15.04 -7.93 5.30
C GLY A 358 14.29 -9.18 4.82
N LEU A 359 14.62 -10.35 5.40
CA LEU A 359 14.11 -11.66 5.00
C LEU A 359 13.74 -12.51 6.22
N ILE A 360 12.72 -13.37 6.09
CA ILE A 360 12.38 -14.39 7.09
C ILE A 360 12.53 -15.78 6.47
N GLY A 361 13.26 -16.69 7.11
CA GLY A 361 13.50 -18.04 6.61
C GLY A 361 13.17 -19.11 7.65
N PHE A 362 12.46 -20.15 7.23
CA PHE A 362 12.17 -21.36 7.99
C PHE A 362 12.75 -22.55 7.24
N ALA A 363 13.42 -23.46 7.94
CA ALA A 363 14.00 -24.65 7.31
C ALA A 363 13.92 -25.90 8.18
N TYR A 364 13.96 -27.06 7.50
CA TYR A 364 14.02 -28.39 8.11
C TYR A 364 12.78 -28.83 8.92
N PHE A 365 12.89 -29.89 9.72
CA PHE A 365 11.78 -30.48 10.46
C PHE A 365 11.47 -29.70 11.74
N PHE A 366 10.25 -29.20 11.86
CA PHE A 366 9.73 -28.58 13.08
C PHE A 366 9.00 -29.62 13.95
N PRO A 367 8.92 -29.41 15.28
CA PRO A 367 8.10 -30.25 16.17
C PRO A 367 6.64 -30.32 15.72
N VAL A 368 5.99 -31.44 16.04
CA VAL A 368 4.54 -31.59 15.86
C VAL A 368 3.78 -30.50 16.62
N GLN A 369 2.64 -30.04 16.10
CA GLN A 369 1.81 -29.01 16.74
C GLN A 369 2.48 -27.64 16.93
N SER A 370 3.50 -27.32 16.12
CA SER A 370 4.13 -25.99 16.15
C SER A 370 3.22 -24.92 15.53
N SER A 371 3.35 -23.67 15.98
CA SER A 371 2.60 -22.53 15.45
C SER A 371 3.52 -21.38 15.03
N ILE A 372 3.29 -20.85 13.83
CA ILE A 372 3.98 -19.67 13.29
C ILE A 372 2.93 -18.59 13.02
N LEU A 373 3.04 -17.44 13.67
CA LEU A 373 2.14 -16.29 13.54
C LEU A 373 2.93 -15.04 13.12
N ILE A 374 2.56 -14.46 11.99
CA ILE A 374 3.03 -13.15 11.52
C ILE A 374 1.81 -12.22 11.45
N ASP A 375 1.78 -11.16 12.26
CA ASP A 375 0.61 -10.29 12.45
C ASP A 375 1.01 -8.81 12.41
N GLY A 376 0.54 -8.03 11.44
CA GLY A 376 0.92 -6.61 11.37
C GLY A 376 2.37 -6.36 10.94
N LEU A 377 3.01 -7.30 10.22
CA LEU A 377 4.37 -7.12 9.70
C LEU A 377 4.35 -6.18 8.49
N LYS A 378 5.27 -5.21 8.44
CA LYS A 378 5.54 -4.41 7.24
C LYS A 378 6.91 -4.77 6.68
N LEU A 379 6.94 -5.57 5.63
CA LEU A 379 8.16 -5.95 4.93
C LEU A 379 8.24 -5.17 3.62
N LEU A 380 9.19 -4.23 3.55
CA LEU A 380 9.39 -3.31 2.43
C LEU A 380 10.82 -3.49 1.89
N SER A 381 10.99 -4.07 0.71
CA SER A 381 12.32 -4.29 0.14
C SER A 381 12.42 -3.93 -1.34
N ASP A 382 13.27 -2.93 -1.62
CA ASP A 382 13.57 -2.42 -2.96
C ASP A 382 14.94 -2.89 -3.48
N VAL A 383 15.67 -3.69 -2.70
CA VAL A 383 17.05 -4.10 -2.99
C VAL A 383 17.09 -5.57 -3.42
N PRO A 384 17.77 -5.92 -4.53
CA PRO A 384 18.07 -7.32 -4.86
C PRO A 384 19.08 -7.85 -3.82
N SER A 385 18.60 -8.50 -2.76
CA SER A 385 19.47 -9.11 -1.77
C SER A 385 20.16 -10.33 -2.36
N GLY A 386 21.47 -10.47 -2.11
CA GLY A 386 22.17 -11.74 -2.28
C GLY A 386 21.41 -12.84 -1.55
N GLY A 387 21.22 -13.98 -2.22
CA GLY A 387 20.30 -15.04 -1.82
C GLY A 387 20.51 -15.60 -0.41
N PHE A 388 19.54 -16.39 0.03
CA PHE A 388 19.63 -17.18 1.26
C PHE A 388 20.91 -18.05 1.30
N SER A 389 21.61 -18.10 2.44
CA SER A 389 22.67 -19.08 2.67
C SER A 389 22.07 -20.48 2.89
N VAL A 390 22.77 -21.54 2.49
CA VAL A 390 22.40 -22.94 2.76
C VAL A 390 22.18 -23.10 4.27
N PRO A 391 21.06 -23.66 4.74
CA PRO A 391 20.09 -24.51 4.04
C PRO A 391 18.85 -23.82 3.48
N PHE A 392 18.76 -22.50 3.62
CA PHE A 392 17.62 -21.71 3.18
C PHE A 392 17.68 -21.40 1.67
N GLN A 393 18.67 -21.96 0.96
CA GLN A 393 18.94 -21.73 -0.46
C GLN A 393 17.69 -21.97 -1.33
N SER A 394 17.35 -20.94 -2.10
CA SER A 394 16.44 -21.00 -3.22
C SER A 394 17.00 -20.16 -4.36
N ASP A 395 16.91 -20.65 -5.59
CA ASP A 395 17.17 -19.86 -6.81
C ASP A 395 16.19 -18.69 -7.00
N SER A 396 15.36 -18.41 -5.99
CA SER A 396 14.28 -17.44 -5.95
C SER A 396 14.40 -16.60 -4.67
N ASP A 397 15.12 -15.51 -4.79
CA ASP A 397 14.71 -14.19 -4.35
C ASP A 397 13.29 -14.08 -3.75
N SER A 398 13.06 -14.45 -2.48
CA SER A 398 11.73 -14.40 -1.80
C SER A 398 11.84 -13.77 -0.41
N SER A 399 10.77 -13.11 0.05
CA SER A 399 10.77 -12.29 1.28
C SER A 399 10.53 -13.11 2.56
N VAL A 400 9.70 -14.15 2.46
CA VAL A 400 9.52 -15.21 3.46
C VAL A 400 9.79 -16.56 2.79
N SER A 401 10.69 -17.38 3.33
CA SER A 401 11.10 -18.64 2.69
C SER A 401 10.92 -19.84 3.62
N PHE A 402 10.49 -20.97 3.05
CA PHE A 402 10.31 -22.26 3.69
C PHE A 402 11.16 -23.31 2.93
N GLY A 403 12.46 -23.31 3.21
CA GLY A 403 13.46 -24.15 2.54
C GLY A 403 13.61 -25.53 3.18
N SER A 404 13.30 -26.61 2.47
CA SER A 404 13.36 -27.99 2.99
C SER A 404 12.60 -28.18 4.33
N PHE A 405 11.50 -27.45 4.52
CA PHE A 405 10.71 -27.36 5.76
C PHE A 405 9.61 -28.44 5.90
N THR A 406 9.56 -29.17 7.00
CA THR A 406 8.47 -30.14 7.25
C THR A 406 7.81 -29.86 8.58
N ALA A 407 6.47 -29.76 8.58
CA ALA A 407 5.67 -29.59 9.76
C ALA A 407 4.44 -30.51 9.73
N VAL A 408 4.09 -31.07 10.88
CA VAL A 408 3.04 -32.09 11.05
C VAL A 408 2.08 -31.61 12.12
N ASP A 409 0.79 -31.57 11.79
CA ASP A 409 -0.27 -31.02 12.65
C ASP A 409 0.03 -29.59 13.14
N SER A 410 0.69 -28.79 12.31
CA SER A 410 1.19 -27.44 12.64
C SER A 410 0.42 -26.33 11.91
N THR A 411 0.47 -25.11 12.46
CA THR A 411 -0.27 -23.95 11.93
C THR A 411 0.68 -22.84 11.48
N ILE A 412 0.40 -22.25 10.32
CA ILE A 412 1.10 -21.06 9.83
C ILE A 412 0.05 -19.99 9.52
N ILE A 413 0.15 -18.83 10.15
CA ILE A 413 -0.80 -17.72 10.01
C ILE A 413 -0.03 -16.45 9.67
N ILE A 414 -0.35 -15.84 8.53
CA ILE A 414 0.12 -14.51 8.14
C ILE A 414 -1.11 -13.63 8.02
N ARG A 415 -1.26 -12.60 8.85
CA ARG A 415 -2.44 -11.72 8.83
C ARG A 415 -2.07 -10.25 9.02
N ASN A 416 -2.94 -9.34 8.60
CA ASN A 416 -2.79 -7.88 8.74
C ASN A 416 -1.44 -7.33 8.26
N SER A 417 -0.74 -8.05 7.39
CA SER A 417 0.66 -7.78 7.04
C SER A 417 0.76 -7.20 5.64
N ILE A 418 1.76 -6.35 5.41
CA ILE A 418 2.15 -5.86 4.09
C ILE A 418 3.48 -6.49 3.74
N ILE A 419 3.54 -7.14 2.59
CA ILE A 419 4.77 -7.69 2.06
C ILE A 419 4.92 -7.16 0.64
N ASN A 420 5.63 -6.05 0.54
CA ASN A 420 5.86 -5.31 -0.69
C ASN A 420 7.35 -5.38 -1.04
N THR A 421 7.66 -6.11 -2.10
CA THR A 421 9.04 -6.34 -2.54
C THR A 421 9.18 -6.18 -4.04
N THR A 422 10.34 -5.76 -4.52
CA THR A 422 10.59 -5.60 -5.96
C THR A 422 10.94 -6.96 -6.58
N ASN A 423 10.03 -7.57 -7.35
CA ASN A 423 10.20 -8.84 -8.08
C ASN A 423 10.23 -10.16 -7.27
N ARG A 424 9.84 -10.16 -6.00
CA ARG A 424 9.94 -11.33 -5.10
C ARG A 424 8.58 -11.75 -4.52
N PRO A 425 8.09 -12.97 -4.72
CA PRO A 425 6.87 -13.44 -4.07
C PRO A 425 7.06 -13.73 -2.58
N ILE A 426 5.95 -13.72 -1.83
CA ILE A 426 5.99 -13.81 -0.36
C ILE A 426 6.59 -15.12 0.11
N LEU A 427 6.18 -16.25 -0.45
CA LEU A 427 6.50 -17.58 0.08
C LEU A 427 7.24 -18.41 -0.95
N PHE A 428 8.49 -18.76 -0.69
CA PHE A 428 9.15 -19.85 -1.41
C PHE A 428 9.05 -21.16 -0.63
N VAL A 429 8.34 -22.16 -1.14
CA VAL A 429 8.22 -23.46 -0.46
C VAL A 429 8.89 -24.55 -1.28
N THR A 430 9.80 -25.32 -0.68
CA THR A 430 10.42 -26.53 -1.27
C THR A 430 10.01 -27.82 -0.54
N SER A 431 8.85 -27.83 0.14
CA SER A 431 8.69 -28.75 1.28
C SER A 431 7.25 -29.01 1.81
N GLY A 432 7.09 -29.87 2.83
CA GLY A 432 5.89 -30.68 3.06
C GLY A 432 5.11 -30.40 4.36
N LEU A 433 3.96 -29.71 4.28
CA LEU A 433 2.93 -29.71 5.33
C LEU A 433 2.20 -31.06 5.31
N ARG A 434 1.99 -31.69 6.46
CA ARG A 434 1.37 -33.03 6.57
C ARG A 434 0.22 -33.05 7.57
N ASN A 435 -0.64 -34.07 7.44
CA ASN A 435 -1.84 -34.30 8.26
C ASN A 435 -2.77 -33.08 8.29
N THR A 436 -3.12 -32.57 9.47
CA THR A 436 -4.06 -31.45 9.66
C THR A 436 -3.40 -30.07 9.54
N SER A 437 -2.13 -30.01 9.12
CA SER A 437 -1.41 -28.74 8.98
C SER A 437 -2.08 -27.83 7.95
N PHE A 438 -2.12 -26.53 8.23
CA PHE A 438 -2.63 -25.55 7.28
C PHE A 438 -1.88 -24.22 7.34
N MET A 439 -1.94 -23.50 6.22
CA MET A 439 -1.46 -22.13 6.09
C MET A 439 -2.64 -21.19 5.89
N PHE A 440 -2.71 -20.12 6.67
CA PHE A 440 -3.70 -19.05 6.54
C PHE A 440 -3.00 -17.74 6.18
N VAL A 441 -3.50 -17.06 5.17
CA VAL A 441 -2.96 -15.79 4.69
C VAL A 441 -4.09 -14.76 4.57
N ASP A 442 -3.89 -13.63 5.23
CA ASP A 442 -4.74 -12.43 5.18
C ASP A 442 -3.85 -11.18 5.10
N SER A 443 -3.34 -10.89 3.91
CA SER A 443 -2.28 -9.90 3.74
C SER A 443 -2.30 -9.19 2.39
N ILE A 444 -1.53 -8.11 2.31
CA ILE A 444 -1.25 -7.39 1.06
C ILE A 444 0.11 -7.83 0.54
N SER A 445 0.18 -8.12 -0.76
CA SER A 445 1.30 -8.82 -1.36
C SER A 445 1.70 -8.27 -2.74
N TYR A 446 2.99 -7.96 -2.93
CA TYR A 446 3.57 -7.60 -4.22
C TYR A 446 5.05 -8.03 -4.36
N PRO A 447 5.47 -8.66 -5.48
CA PRO A 447 4.65 -9.32 -6.49
C PRO A 447 4.24 -10.73 -6.08
N GLY A 448 2.94 -10.98 -5.95
CA GLY A 448 2.38 -12.32 -5.83
C GLY A 448 2.63 -12.98 -4.47
N LEU A 449 1.86 -14.05 -4.20
CA LEU A 449 1.78 -14.64 -2.87
C LEU A 449 2.72 -15.84 -2.68
N ILE A 450 2.64 -16.92 -3.47
CA ILE A 450 3.46 -18.13 -3.25
C ILE A 450 4.18 -18.55 -4.53
N GLN A 451 5.50 -18.64 -4.47
CA GLN A 451 6.33 -19.33 -5.46
C GLN A 451 6.85 -20.64 -4.86
N THR A 452 7.08 -21.64 -5.69
CA THR A 452 7.66 -22.90 -5.24
C THR A 452 8.74 -23.30 -6.23
N ALA A 453 9.75 -24.05 -5.77
CA ALA A 453 10.59 -24.81 -6.68
C ALA A 453 10.45 -26.28 -6.36
N ASN A 454 10.08 -27.06 -7.38
CA ASN A 454 9.93 -28.51 -7.35
C ASN A 454 8.90 -29.03 -6.32
N ALA A 455 8.31 -30.18 -6.62
CA ALA A 455 7.60 -31.11 -5.73
C ALA A 455 7.29 -30.67 -4.27
N VAL A 456 6.29 -29.82 -4.04
CA VAL A 456 5.82 -29.43 -2.70
C VAL A 456 4.63 -30.30 -2.26
N ILE A 457 4.51 -30.63 -0.98
CA ILE A 457 3.30 -31.26 -0.40
C ILE A 457 2.63 -30.24 0.52
N LEU A 458 1.52 -29.63 0.09
CA LEU A 458 0.70 -28.76 0.94
C LEU A 458 -0.64 -29.45 1.23
N THR A 459 -0.97 -29.66 2.51
CA THR A 459 -2.25 -30.23 2.94
C THR A 459 -3.39 -29.22 2.83
N SER A 460 -3.26 -27.99 3.32
CA SER A 460 -4.31 -26.97 3.13
C SER A 460 -3.79 -25.54 3.19
N VAL A 461 -4.26 -24.69 2.27
CA VAL A 461 -3.94 -23.26 2.20
C VAL A 461 -5.23 -22.46 2.10
N VAL A 462 -5.40 -21.48 2.98
CA VAL A 462 -6.52 -20.55 2.97
C VAL A 462 -5.98 -19.14 2.82
N VAL A 463 -6.38 -18.49 1.74
CA VAL A 463 -6.12 -17.08 1.48
C VAL A 463 -7.44 -16.36 1.62
N LEU A 464 -7.53 -15.50 2.62
CA LEU A 464 -8.75 -14.78 3.00
C LEU A 464 -8.48 -13.28 2.95
N ARG A 465 -9.43 -12.48 2.45
CA ARG A 465 -9.38 -10.99 2.51
C ARG A 465 -8.06 -10.35 2.06
N SER A 466 -7.35 -11.01 1.15
CA SER A 466 -6.01 -10.62 0.73
C SER A 466 -6.03 -9.81 -0.56
N LEU A 467 -5.07 -8.91 -0.71
CA LEU A 467 -4.85 -8.13 -1.94
C LEU A 467 -3.50 -8.51 -2.53
N ILE A 468 -3.51 -9.17 -3.68
CA ILE A 468 -2.32 -9.78 -4.28
C ILE A 468 -2.11 -9.19 -5.67
N TYR A 469 -0.94 -8.61 -5.90
CA TYR A 469 -0.55 -8.05 -7.20
C TYR A 469 0.56 -8.91 -7.80
N GLY A 470 0.33 -9.59 -8.92
CA GLY A 470 1.32 -10.38 -9.65
C GLY A 470 1.72 -9.73 -10.99
N PRO A 471 2.96 -9.90 -11.48
CA PRO A 471 3.39 -9.44 -12.79
C PRO A 471 2.72 -10.25 -13.91
N THR A 472 2.66 -9.65 -15.09
CA THR A 472 2.10 -10.29 -16.30
C THR A 472 3.03 -11.31 -16.95
N THR A 473 4.32 -11.32 -16.56
CA THR A 473 5.35 -12.22 -17.08
C THR A 473 5.49 -13.48 -16.22
N THR A 474 5.62 -14.63 -16.88
CA THR A 474 5.63 -16.00 -16.33
C THR A 474 6.52 -16.20 -15.10
N GLN A 475 6.00 -16.95 -14.11
CA GLN A 475 6.65 -17.57 -12.91
C GLN A 475 6.23 -17.05 -11.52
N ILE A 476 5.37 -16.04 -11.42
CA ILE A 476 4.83 -15.59 -10.13
C ILE A 476 3.32 -15.85 -10.13
N GLY A 477 2.92 -16.97 -9.53
CA GLY A 477 1.52 -17.39 -9.40
C GLY A 477 1.10 -17.49 -7.95
N VAL A 478 -0.18 -17.77 -7.68
CA VAL A 478 -0.66 -17.97 -6.31
C VAL A 478 -0.28 -19.37 -5.80
N LEU A 479 -0.07 -20.38 -6.66
CA LEU A 479 0.45 -21.71 -6.28
C LEU A 479 1.04 -22.49 -7.48
N PRO A 480 2.35 -22.83 -7.52
CA PRO A 480 2.88 -23.84 -8.44
C PRO A 480 3.45 -25.13 -7.78
N SER A 481 3.58 -26.18 -8.59
CA SER A 481 4.08 -27.57 -8.44
C SER A 481 3.76 -28.38 -7.16
N LEU A 482 2.69 -29.21 -7.21
CA LEU A 482 2.57 -30.41 -6.38
C LEU A 482 3.17 -31.58 -7.18
N GLY A 483 4.37 -32.00 -6.84
CA GLY A 483 5.09 -33.10 -7.49
C GLY A 483 5.47 -34.16 -6.48
N GLY A 484 4.55 -34.55 -5.59
CA GLY A 484 4.83 -35.56 -4.58
C GLY A 484 3.57 -36.29 -4.18
N SER A 485 3.64 -37.63 -4.12
CA SER A 485 2.58 -38.50 -3.63
C SER A 485 2.29 -38.23 -2.15
N ALA A 486 1.16 -37.59 -1.86
CA ALA A 486 0.64 -37.43 -0.51
C ALA A 486 -0.57 -38.34 -0.29
N ALA A 487 -0.64 -38.96 0.88
CA ALA A 487 -1.63 -39.97 1.26
C ALA A 487 -2.97 -39.39 1.79
N ALA A 488 -3.30 -38.11 1.58
CA ALA A 488 -4.42 -37.43 2.25
C ALA A 488 -5.17 -36.35 1.40
N PRO A 489 -6.46 -36.08 1.70
CA PRO A 489 -7.27 -34.97 1.16
C PRO A 489 -6.69 -33.57 1.46
N ALA A 490 -6.79 -32.63 0.51
CA ALA A 490 -6.21 -31.29 0.62
C ALA A 490 -7.15 -30.18 0.10
N ALA A 491 -7.05 -28.95 0.63
CA ALA A 491 -7.89 -27.84 0.19
C ALA A 491 -7.10 -26.54 -0.01
N VAL A 492 -7.29 -25.90 -1.17
CA VAL A 492 -6.80 -24.55 -1.43
C VAL A 492 -7.99 -23.63 -1.58
N ILE A 493 -8.11 -22.64 -0.72
CA ILE A 493 -9.23 -21.69 -0.69
C ILE A 493 -8.72 -20.28 -0.94
N LEU A 494 -9.30 -19.62 -1.95
CA LEU A 494 -9.16 -18.19 -2.19
C LEU A 494 -10.50 -17.55 -1.92
N GLU A 495 -10.66 -16.95 -0.76
CA GLU A 495 -11.92 -16.37 -0.34
C GLU A 495 -11.72 -14.90 -0.03
N ASP A 496 -12.71 -14.09 -0.38
CA ASP A 496 -12.74 -12.69 0.00
C ASP A 496 -11.58 -11.83 -0.52
N SER A 497 -10.82 -12.33 -1.49
CA SER A 497 -9.55 -11.74 -1.91
C SER A 497 -9.67 -11.06 -3.27
N ILE A 498 -8.75 -10.13 -3.54
CA ILE A 498 -8.57 -9.51 -4.86
C ILE A 498 -7.19 -9.87 -5.36
N LEU A 499 -7.16 -10.44 -6.55
CA LEU A 499 -5.95 -10.89 -7.19
C LEU A 499 -5.82 -10.19 -8.55
N PHE A 500 -4.76 -9.42 -8.72
CA PHE A 500 -4.40 -8.74 -9.96
C PHE A 500 -3.23 -9.46 -10.61
N GLY A 501 -3.32 -9.80 -11.91
CA GLY A 501 -2.25 -10.43 -12.67
C GLY A 501 -2.50 -11.92 -13.00
N SER A 502 -1.51 -12.58 -13.61
CA SER A 502 -1.62 -13.99 -14.01
C SER A 502 -1.44 -14.92 -12.80
N VAL A 503 -2.40 -15.80 -12.55
CA VAL A 503 -2.24 -16.89 -11.57
C VAL A 503 -1.92 -18.16 -12.33
N TYR A 504 -0.73 -18.71 -12.10
CA TYR A 504 -0.29 -19.98 -12.65
C TYR A 504 -0.49 -21.10 -11.61
N PRO A 505 -1.58 -21.89 -11.67
CA PRO A 505 -1.60 -23.20 -11.05
C PRO A 505 -0.71 -24.16 -11.87
N TYR A 506 0.61 -24.00 -11.84
CA TYR A 506 1.52 -24.87 -12.57
C TYR A 506 1.65 -26.22 -11.83
N GLY A 507 1.54 -27.36 -12.52
CA GLY A 507 1.94 -28.67 -11.97
C GLY A 507 1.24 -29.14 -10.69
N ILE A 508 -0.04 -28.83 -10.47
CA ILE A 508 -0.79 -29.36 -9.32
C ILE A 508 -1.11 -30.86 -9.57
N THR A 509 -0.24 -31.77 -9.14
CA THR A 509 -0.61 -33.20 -8.99
C THR A 509 -1.46 -33.34 -7.73
N ILE A 510 -2.77 -33.20 -7.90
CA ILE A 510 -3.75 -33.51 -6.85
C ILE A 510 -3.80 -35.04 -6.70
N PRO A 511 -3.63 -35.64 -5.50
CA PRO A 511 -3.78 -37.08 -5.31
C PRO A 511 -5.19 -37.56 -5.68
N ALA A 512 -5.33 -38.83 -6.06
CA ALA A 512 -6.58 -39.40 -6.57
C ALA A 512 -7.74 -39.49 -5.56
N ASN A 513 -7.58 -38.92 -4.36
CA ASN A 513 -8.47 -39.06 -3.22
C ASN A 513 -8.79 -37.70 -2.58
N GLY A 514 -9.55 -36.85 -3.30
CA GLY A 514 -10.31 -35.76 -2.70
C GLY A 514 -9.54 -34.51 -2.30
N ALA A 515 -8.93 -33.80 -3.26
CA ALA A 515 -8.53 -32.40 -3.04
C ALA A 515 -9.42 -31.42 -3.81
N SER A 516 -9.61 -30.22 -3.24
CA SER A 516 -10.44 -29.17 -3.83
C SER A 516 -9.67 -27.84 -3.92
N PHE A 517 -9.74 -27.20 -5.09
CA PHE A 517 -9.44 -25.78 -5.23
C PHE A 517 -10.77 -25.02 -5.23
N ILE A 518 -10.90 -24.01 -4.37
CA ILE A 518 -12.12 -23.23 -4.23
C ILE A 518 -11.77 -21.74 -4.30
N SER A 519 -12.31 -21.05 -5.31
CA SER A 519 -12.25 -19.60 -5.39
C SER A 519 -13.63 -19.01 -5.12
N ARG A 520 -13.66 -18.04 -4.21
CA ARG A 520 -14.73 -17.10 -3.93
C ARG A 520 -14.15 -15.70 -3.83
N SER A 521 -13.54 -15.24 -4.90
CA SER A 521 -12.69 -14.04 -4.91
C SER A 521 -12.82 -13.27 -6.22
N ILE A 522 -12.38 -12.02 -6.21
CA ILE A 522 -12.21 -11.23 -7.42
C ILE A 522 -10.87 -11.59 -8.01
N VAL A 523 -10.88 -12.05 -9.25
CA VAL A 523 -9.65 -12.47 -9.90
C VAL A 523 -9.53 -11.87 -11.29
N ASP A 524 -8.72 -10.83 -11.37
CA ASP A 524 -8.43 -10.11 -12.58
C ASP A 524 -7.25 -10.77 -13.33
N PHE A 525 -7.52 -11.94 -13.92
CA PHE A 525 -6.54 -12.66 -14.74
C PHE A 525 -6.35 -11.96 -16.09
N THR A 526 -5.11 -11.63 -16.44
CA THR A 526 -4.73 -11.48 -17.85
C THR A 526 -4.85 -12.81 -18.61
N SER A 527 -4.76 -13.95 -17.92
CA SER A 527 -5.12 -15.32 -18.35
C SER A 527 -4.93 -16.30 -17.18
N MET A 528 -5.78 -17.32 -16.99
CA MET A 528 -5.30 -18.50 -16.23
C MET A 528 -4.53 -19.37 -17.22
N LEU A 529 -3.22 -19.20 -17.22
CA LEU A 529 -2.36 -19.95 -18.13
C LEU A 529 -2.16 -21.35 -17.57
N SER A 530 -2.82 -22.32 -18.19
CA SER A 530 -2.35 -23.69 -18.15
C SER A 530 -1.23 -23.83 -19.18
N SER A 531 -0.03 -24.17 -18.72
CA SER A 531 0.94 -24.79 -19.63
C SER A 531 0.38 -26.15 -20.07
N SER A 532 0.75 -26.60 -21.26
CA SER A 532 0.32 -27.88 -21.88
C SER A 532 0.76 -29.16 -21.12
N THR A 533 1.20 -29.04 -19.88
CA THR A 533 1.82 -30.10 -19.05
C THR A 533 1.08 -30.36 -17.72
N GLN A 534 -0.20 -29.98 -17.61
CA GLN A 534 -0.99 -30.14 -16.38
C GLN A 534 -1.63 -31.54 -16.28
N ALA A 535 -1.09 -32.40 -15.42
CA ALA A 535 -1.69 -33.68 -15.06
C ALA A 535 -2.40 -33.56 -13.69
N PHE A 536 -3.70 -33.25 -13.68
CA PHE A 536 -4.53 -33.44 -12.50
C PHE A 536 -4.97 -34.91 -12.44
N SER A 537 -4.78 -35.58 -11.30
CA SER A 537 -5.19 -36.98 -11.17
C SER A 537 -6.69 -37.11 -10.91
N ASN A 538 -7.22 -38.30 -11.20
CA ASN A 538 -8.64 -38.63 -11.13
C ASN A 538 -9.17 -38.51 -9.69
N GLY A 539 -10.16 -37.66 -9.40
CA GLY A 539 -10.74 -37.46 -8.05
C GLY A 539 -10.69 -36.02 -7.50
N ALA A 540 -10.11 -35.08 -8.24
CA ALA A 540 -9.98 -33.67 -7.85
C ALA A 540 -11.22 -32.81 -8.18
N GLN A 541 -11.49 -31.78 -7.36
CA GLN A 541 -12.55 -30.79 -7.59
C GLN A 541 -11.97 -29.39 -7.81
N TYR A 542 -12.52 -28.67 -8.78
CA TYR A 542 -12.24 -27.25 -9.00
C TYR A 542 -13.56 -26.45 -8.92
N VAL A 543 -13.66 -25.53 -7.96
CA VAL A 543 -14.87 -24.76 -7.68
C VAL A 543 -14.63 -23.27 -7.84
N LEU A 544 -15.38 -22.64 -8.73
CA LEU A 544 -15.53 -21.18 -8.80
C LEU A 544 -16.91 -20.84 -8.24
N ALA A 545 -16.96 -20.38 -6.99
CA ALA A 545 -18.18 -19.97 -6.32
C ALA A 545 -18.16 -18.44 -6.14
N ASP A 546 -19.20 -17.67 -6.49
CA ASP A 546 -19.29 -16.23 -6.16
C ASP A 546 -17.97 -15.45 -6.46
N SER A 547 -17.36 -15.79 -7.61
CA SER A 547 -16.09 -15.26 -8.10
C SER A 547 -16.30 -14.38 -9.33
N THR A 548 -15.37 -13.47 -9.60
CA THR A 548 -15.40 -12.66 -10.82
C THR A 548 -14.09 -12.69 -11.58
N VAL A 549 -14.14 -12.95 -12.89
CA VAL A 549 -12.96 -13.17 -13.74
C VAL A 549 -12.83 -12.18 -14.91
N SER A 550 -11.60 -11.87 -15.34
CA SER A 550 -11.34 -10.70 -16.22
C SER A 550 -11.96 -10.73 -17.63
N GLN A 551 -11.77 -11.76 -18.48
CA GLN A 551 -12.57 -12.10 -19.69
C GLN A 551 -11.98 -13.30 -20.47
N THR A 552 -12.80 -13.83 -21.41
CA THR A 552 -12.64 -14.82 -22.53
C THR A 552 -11.84 -16.12 -22.39
N GLN A 553 -10.78 -16.18 -21.60
CA GLN A 553 -10.02 -17.40 -21.36
C GLN A 553 -9.86 -17.63 -19.86
N THR A 554 -10.84 -18.29 -19.25
CA THR A 554 -10.67 -18.84 -17.90
C THR A 554 -9.54 -19.85 -17.89
N PHE A 555 -9.22 -20.49 -19.01
CA PHE A 555 -8.00 -21.27 -19.19
C PHE A 555 -7.43 -21.01 -20.59
N SER A 556 -6.12 -20.78 -20.70
CA SER A 556 -5.44 -20.61 -21.99
C SER A 556 -5.35 -21.90 -22.81
N SER A 557 -5.38 -23.06 -22.15
CA SER A 557 -5.40 -24.38 -22.78
C SER A 557 -6.21 -25.38 -21.95
N ALA A 558 -6.66 -26.47 -22.58
CA ALA A 558 -7.51 -27.43 -21.89
C ALA A 558 -6.74 -28.19 -20.81
N PRO A 559 -7.21 -28.20 -19.55
CA PRO A 559 -6.58 -29.02 -18.52
C PRO A 559 -6.56 -30.48 -18.98
N THR A 560 -5.38 -31.07 -19.13
CA THR A 560 -5.18 -32.41 -19.73
C THR A 560 -5.46 -33.57 -18.75
N GLY A 561 -6.27 -33.35 -17.71
CA GLY A 561 -6.63 -34.35 -16.70
C GLY A 561 -8.10 -34.76 -16.76
N ASN A 562 -8.41 -36.02 -16.46
CA ASN A 562 -9.79 -36.47 -16.21
C ASN A 562 -10.24 -35.93 -14.84
N PHE A 563 -10.76 -34.72 -14.81
CA PHE A 563 -11.43 -34.20 -13.62
C PHE A 563 -12.70 -34.99 -13.35
N THR A 564 -13.03 -35.17 -12.07
CA THR A 564 -14.29 -35.78 -11.67
C THR A 564 -15.39 -34.73 -11.55
N ASN A 565 -15.08 -33.47 -11.18
CA ASN A 565 -16.06 -32.36 -11.09
C ASN A 565 -15.42 -30.95 -11.23
N TYR A 566 -15.82 -30.20 -12.26
CA TYR A 566 -15.65 -28.73 -12.33
C TYR A 566 -16.96 -28.06 -11.97
N VAL A 567 -16.99 -27.21 -10.94
CA VAL A 567 -18.21 -26.55 -10.49
C VAL A 567 -18.07 -25.04 -10.63
N VAL A 568 -18.97 -24.43 -11.39
CA VAL A 568 -19.10 -22.98 -11.48
C VAL A 568 -20.45 -22.60 -10.89
N GLN A 569 -20.42 -21.89 -9.78
CA GLN A 569 -21.57 -21.51 -8.99
C GLN A 569 -21.53 -20.01 -8.78
N CYS A 570 -22.59 -19.30 -9.15
CA CYS A 570 -22.68 -17.87 -8.89
C CYS A 570 -21.52 -16.96 -9.27
N SER A 571 -20.76 -17.37 -10.28
CA SER A 571 -19.61 -16.60 -10.73
C SER A 571 -19.95 -15.79 -11.97
N THR A 572 -19.33 -14.62 -12.10
CA THR A 572 -19.54 -13.69 -13.20
C THR A 572 -18.23 -13.39 -13.92
N ARG A 573 -18.27 -12.92 -15.15
CA ARG A 573 -17.11 -12.23 -15.75
C ARG A 573 -17.17 -10.76 -15.32
N LEU A 574 -16.04 -10.06 -15.40
CA LEU A 574 -16.00 -8.62 -15.21
C LEU A 574 -17.05 -7.97 -16.11
N GLY A 575 -17.89 -7.13 -15.50
CA GLY A 575 -19.11 -6.63 -16.14
C GLY A 575 -20.40 -7.38 -15.79
N ASN A 576 -20.37 -8.22 -14.75
CA ASN A 576 -21.54 -8.94 -14.19
C ASN A 576 -22.21 -9.95 -15.14
N THR A 577 -21.54 -10.37 -16.21
CA THR A 577 -22.09 -11.42 -17.09
C THR A 577 -21.99 -12.78 -16.39
N PRO A 578 -23.10 -13.52 -16.19
CA PRO A 578 -23.05 -14.85 -15.56
C PRO A 578 -22.16 -15.81 -16.35
N ILE A 579 -21.44 -16.69 -15.65
CA ILE A 579 -20.76 -17.83 -16.28
C ILE A 579 -21.72 -19.03 -16.23
N ASP A 580 -22.53 -19.20 -17.28
CA ASP A 580 -23.71 -20.06 -17.26
C ASP A 580 -23.71 -21.24 -18.25
N SER A 581 -22.90 -21.16 -19.30
CA SER A 581 -23.07 -22.04 -20.48
C SER A 581 -21.78 -22.59 -21.06
N SER A 582 -20.67 -21.84 -20.98
CA SER A 582 -19.41 -22.29 -21.55
C SER A 582 -18.18 -21.73 -20.82
N MET A 583 -17.22 -22.63 -20.61
CA MET A 583 -15.85 -22.31 -20.25
C MET A 583 -14.99 -22.83 -21.40
N THR A 584 -14.36 -21.93 -22.13
CA THR A 584 -13.38 -22.29 -23.16
C THR A 584 -12.31 -23.19 -22.51
N ASN A 585 -11.94 -24.27 -23.20
CA ASN A 585 -10.92 -25.21 -22.76
C ASN A 585 -11.26 -26.10 -21.54
N VAL A 586 -12.50 -26.18 -21.04
CA VAL A 586 -12.84 -27.15 -19.97
C VAL A 586 -13.79 -28.23 -20.50
N ALA A 587 -13.39 -29.49 -20.39
CA ALA A 587 -14.28 -30.61 -20.70
C ALA A 587 -15.33 -30.77 -19.56
N THR A 588 -16.61 -30.69 -19.91
CA THR A 588 -17.78 -30.94 -19.02
C THR A 588 -17.83 -30.18 -17.68
N PRO A 589 -17.87 -28.83 -17.68
CA PRO A 589 -18.17 -28.06 -16.46
C PRO A 589 -19.62 -28.25 -15.99
N GLN A 590 -19.83 -28.32 -14.67
CA GLN A 590 -21.14 -28.25 -14.02
C GLN A 590 -21.43 -26.78 -13.66
N PHE A 591 -22.51 -26.24 -14.22
CA PHE A 591 -22.98 -24.89 -13.90
C PHE A 591 -24.12 -24.97 -12.88
N VAL A 592 -23.99 -24.25 -11.78
CA VAL A 592 -24.99 -24.12 -10.73
C VAL A 592 -25.52 -22.69 -10.75
N ALA A 593 -26.79 -22.54 -11.16
CA ALA A 593 -27.44 -21.23 -11.26
C ALA A 593 -27.66 -20.59 -9.87
N CYS A 594 -27.61 -19.25 -9.79
CA CYS A 594 -27.90 -18.48 -8.56
C CYS A 594 -29.38 -18.32 -8.26
N THR A 595 -30.17 -19.36 -8.40
CA THR A 595 -31.62 -19.24 -8.27
C THR A 595 -32.11 -19.53 -6.85
N SER A 596 -31.31 -20.17 -5.99
CA SER A 596 -31.70 -20.52 -4.61
C SER A 596 -30.80 -19.90 -3.54
N GLN A 597 -31.37 -19.63 -2.36
CA GLN A 597 -30.65 -19.15 -1.17
C GLN A 597 -29.47 -20.07 -0.81
N CYS A 598 -29.65 -21.39 -0.89
CA CYS A 598 -28.61 -22.38 -0.56
C CYS A 598 -27.44 -22.38 -1.54
N THR A 599 -27.71 -22.23 -2.85
CA THR A 599 -26.66 -22.08 -3.86
C THR A 599 -25.90 -20.75 -3.74
N MET A 600 -26.32 -19.83 -2.89
CA MET A 600 -25.60 -18.57 -2.63
C MET A 600 -24.74 -18.61 -1.37
N THR A 601 -24.91 -19.61 -0.50
CA THR A 601 -24.34 -19.62 0.86
C THR A 601 -23.56 -20.90 1.19
N ALA A 602 -23.95 -22.04 0.63
CA ALA A 602 -23.34 -23.33 0.94
C ALA A 602 -22.16 -23.65 0.03
N LEU A 603 -21.03 -24.03 0.64
CA LEU A 603 -19.80 -24.42 -0.06
C LEU A 603 -19.11 -25.56 0.69
N CYS A 604 -19.46 -26.79 0.33
CA CYS A 604 -19.00 -28.01 0.99
C CYS A 604 -17.70 -28.54 0.38
N PHE A 605 -16.77 -28.97 1.23
CA PHE A 605 -15.62 -29.78 0.82
C PHE A 605 -16.08 -31.22 0.59
N LEU A 606 -16.41 -31.54 -0.67
CA LEU A 606 -16.99 -32.84 -1.05
C LEU A 606 -16.26 -34.07 -0.48
N PRO A 607 -14.91 -34.13 -0.42
CA PRO A 607 -14.21 -35.31 0.08
C PRO A 607 -14.58 -35.74 1.50
N TYR A 608 -14.96 -34.78 2.35
CA TYR A 608 -15.39 -35.04 3.73
C TYR A 608 -16.85 -34.73 4.00
N THR A 609 -17.63 -34.44 2.97
CA THR A 609 -19.07 -34.21 3.08
C THR A 609 -19.78 -35.56 2.97
N ALA A 610 -20.45 -35.98 4.05
CA ALA A 610 -21.29 -37.18 4.09
C ALA A 610 -22.66 -36.94 3.44
N SER A 611 -23.25 -35.76 3.66
CA SER A 611 -24.52 -35.35 3.03
C SER A 611 -24.67 -33.82 3.01
N PHE A 612 -25.56 -33.31 2.15
CA PHE A 612 -25.91 -31.89 2.09
C PHE A 612 -27.39 -31.72 2.41
N ASP A 613 -27.70 -30.86 3.39
CA ASP A 613 -29.08 -30.52 3.74
C ASP A 613 -29.53 -29.31 2.92
N THR A 614 -30.45 -29.53 1.98
CA THR A 614 -30.99 -28.51 1.09
C THR A 614 -31.97 -27.55 1.76
N THR A 615 -32.45 -27.86 2.98
CA THR A 615 -33.39 -27.01 3.72
C THR A 615 -32.67 -26.00 4.60
N THR A 616 -31.58 -26.41 5.24
CA THR A 616 -30.74 -25.57 6.11
C THR A 616 -29.50 -25.02 5.38
N CYS A 617 -29.22 -25.50 4.17
CA CYS A 617 -28.03 -25.17 3.38
C CYS A 617 -26.72 -25.56 4.09
N THR A 618 -26.70 -26.66 4.85
CA THR A 618 -25.52 -27.09 5.63
C THR A 618 -24.88 -28.36 5.11
N CYS A 619 -23.55 -28.45 5.23
CA CYS A 619 -22.77 -29.64 4.90
C CYS A 619 -22.63 -30.52 6.16
N ASN A 620 -23.08 -31.77 6.07
CA ASN A 620 -22.87 -32.75 7.13
C ASN A 620 -21.58 -33.52 6.86
N CYS A 621 -20.67 -33.53 7.82
CA CYS A 621 -19.31 -34.05 7.64
C CYS A 621 -19.19 -35.51 8.09
N ASN A 622 -18.29 -36.25 7.47
CA ASN A 622 -17.83 -37.53 8.01
C ASN A 622 -16.85 -37.30 9.18
N SER A 623 -16.34 -38.38 9.77
CA SER A 623 -15.42 -38.33 10.93
C SER A 623 -14.09 -37.60 10.69
N TYR A 624 -13.77 -37.25 9.44
CA TYR A 624 -12.52 -36.59 9.04
C TYR A 624 -12.71 -35.13 8.62
N GLY A 625 -13.96 -34.66 8.47
CA GLY A 625 -14.28 -33.28 8.09
C GLY A 625 -14.57 -32.39 9.30
N PHE A 626 -14.10 -31.15 9.25
CA PHE A 626 -14.27 -30.19 10.34
C PHE A 626 -15.07 -28.95 9.91
N GLY A 627 -15.89 -28.43 10.82
CA GLY A 627 -16.68 -27.21 10.65
C GLY A 627 -17.84 -27.33 9.64
N PRO A 628 -18.58 -26.24 9.39
CA PRO A 628 -19.80 -26.24 8.58
C PRO A 628 -19.58 -26.52 7.08
N ARG A 629 -18.31 -26.53 6.63
CA ARG A 629 -17.90 -26.79 5.26
C ARG A 629 -17.17 -28.13 5.10
N CYS A 630 -17.02 -28.91 6.17
CA CYS A 630 -16.31 -30.19 6.19
C CYS A 630 -14.86 -30.10 5.72
N MET A 631 -14.15 -29.04 6.11
CA MET A 631 -12.78 -28.80 5.67
C MET A 631 -11.82 -29.87 6.22
N PRO A 632 -10.68 -30.12 5.56
CA PRO A 632 -9.72 -31.13 5.98
C PRO A 632 -8.78 -30.71 7.12
N PHE A 633 -8.99 -29.49 7.63
CA PHE A 633 -8.31 -28.93 8.79
C PHE A 633 -9.38 -28.45 9.76
N THR A 634 -9.09 -28.51 11.06
CA THR A 634 -9.91 -27.83 12.06
C THR A 634 -9.89 -26.34 11.72
N PRO A 635 -11.04 -25.70 11.43
CA PRO A 635 -11.09 -24.26 11.46
C PRO A 635 -10.65 -23.91 12.87
N MET A 636 -9.43 -23.39 13.01
CA MET A 636 -9.07 -22.74 14.24
C MET A 636 -10.20 -21.74 14.49
N GLU A 637 -10.72 -21.66 15.71
CA GLU A 637 -11.25 -20.40 16.20
C GLU A 637 -10.08 -19.41 16.22
N VAL A 638 -9.52 -19.07 15.04
CA VAL A 638 -9.27 -17.67 14.75
C VAL A 638 -10.66 -17.13 14.91
N SER A 639 -10.97 -16.69 16.12
CA SER A 639 -12.17 -15.95 16.33
C SER A 639 -12.18 -14.95 15.19
N TYR A 640 -13.24 -15.00 14.38
CA TYR A 640 -13.68 -13.83 13.66
C TYR A 640 -14.14 -12.79 14.68
N ASN A 641 -13.37 -12.61 15.78
CA ASN A 641 -13.23 -11.35 16.43
C ASN A 641 -12.83 -10.43 15.28
N THR A 642 -13.87 -9.80 14.71
CA THR A 642 -13.99 -8.36 14.76
C THR A 642 -12.79 -7.85 15.56
N PRO A 643 -11.78 -7.22 14.91
CA PRO A 643 -10.79 -6.48 15.64
C PRO A 643 -11.56 -5.77 16.73
N SER A 644 -11.16 -6.01 17.97
CA SER A 644 -11.77 -5.35 19.12
C SER A 644 -12.11 -3.93 18.68
N GLN A 645 -13.37 -3.51 18.84
CA GLN A 645 -13.90 -2.19 18.42
C GLN A 645 -13.02 -1.00 18.85
N SER A 646 -12.00 -1.26 19.66
CA SER A 646 -10.89 -0.41 20.08
C SER A 646 -9.64 -0.44 19.16
N ALA A 647 -9.78 -0.28 17.84
CA ALA A 647 -8.68 0.19 16.99
C ALA A 647 -9.20 1.25 16.00
N SER A 648 -9.15 2.51 16.43
CA SER A 648 -9.53 3.71 15.69
C SER A 648 -8.50 4.04 14.59
N GLY A 649 -8.37 3.17 13.59
CA GLY A 649 -7.45 3.42 12.48
C GLY A 649 -7.90 4.61 11.64
N SER A 650 -7.11 5.68 11.61
CA SER A 650 -7.22 6.77 10.64
C SER A 650 -5.96 6.81 9.77
N PHE A 651 -6.13 6.80 8.46
CA PHE A 651 -5.03 7.02 7.51
C PHE A 651 -5.10 8.46 7.02
N THR A 652 -4.00 9.19 7.08
CA THR A 652 -3.90 10.52 6.49
C THR A 652 -2.62 10.64 5.69
N LEU A 653 -2.75 11.05 4.43
CA LEU A 653 -1.64 11.40 3.57
C LEU A 653 -1.83 12.87 3.13
N SER A 654 -0.85 13.71 3.41
CA SER A 654 -0.95 15.15 3.13
C SER A 654 0.33 15.75 2.57
N ASP A 655 0.21 16.65 1.59
CA ASP A 655 1.32 17.45 1.06
C ASP A 655 2.47 16.62 0.46
N THR A 656 2.14 15.49 -0.16
CA THR A 656 3.11 14.55 -0.74
C THR A 656 2.88 14.32 -2.23
N THR A 657 3.98 14.12 -2.96
CA THR A 657 3.94 13.60 -4.33
C THR A 657 4.13 12.09 -4.31
N VAL A 658 3.19 11.37 -4.91
CA VAL A 658 3.17 9.92 -5.04
C VAL A 658 3.51 9.55 -6.49
N THR A 659 4.53 8.70 -6.67
CA THR A 659 5.02 8.23 -7.97
C THR A 659 4.81 6.73 -8.20
N SER A 660 4.28 6.02 -7.20
CA SER A 660 3.92 4.59 -7.23
C SER A 660 2.50 4.38 -6.69
N ASP A 661 1.95 3.18 -6.78
CA ASP A 661 0.62 2.88 -6.22
C ASP A 661 0.63 3.06 -4.69
N VAL A 662 -0.38 3.78 -4.16
CA VAL A 662 -0.61 3.84 -2.72
C VAL A 662 -1.26 2.52 -2.30
N LEU A 663 -0.41 1.58 -1.89
CA LEU A 663 -0.82 0.35 -1.23
C LEU A 663 -1.27 0.69 0.19
N LEU A 664 -2.58 0.71 0.41
CA LEU A 664 -3.18 1.02 1.70
C LEU A 664 -3.06 -0.22 2.61
N PRO A 665 -2.18 -0.18 3.62
CA PRO A 665 -1.65 -1.36 4.34
C PRO A 665 -2.63 -2.35 4.96
N SER A 666 -3.80 -1.90 5.37
CA SER A 666 -4.63 -2.62 6.33
C SER A 666 -5.97 -1.92 6.47
N VAL A 667 -6.73 -1.91 5.39
CA VAL A 667 -8.05 -1.27 5.40
C VAL A 667 -9.05 -2.03 6.31
N GLN A 668 -8.64 -3.18 6.85
CA GLN A 668 -9.37 -3.95 7.86
C GLN A 668 -9.58 -3.24 9.21
N GLN A 669 -8.80 -2.20 9.55
CA GLN A 669 -8.97 -1.44 10.81
C GLN A 669 -9.26 0.05 10.59
N LEU A 670 -9.33 0.50 9.35
CA LEU A 670 -9.49 1.92 9.02
C LEU A 670 -10.97 2.30 9.03
N HIS A 671 -11.33 3.29 9.85
CA HIS A 671 -12.64 3.96 9.81
C HIS A 671 -12.62 5.23 8.97
N THR A 672 -11.45 5.86 8.86
CA THR A 672 -11.27 7.10 8.13
C THR A 672 -9.99 7.07 7.30
N MET A 673 -10.09 7.57 6.08
CA MET A 673 -9.01 7.71 5.13
C MET A 673 -9.06 9.11 4.51
N THR A 674 -7.98 9.85 4.62
CA THR A 674 -7.92 11.25 4.21
C THR A 674 -6.68 11.49 3.35
N PHE A 675 -6.89 12.05 2.18
CA PHE A 675 -5.86 12.55 1.28
C PHE A 675 -6.03 14.05 1.14
N LEU A 676 -5.02 14.83 1.51
CA LEU A 676 -5.07 16.29 1.50
C LEU A 676 -3.91 16.86 0.69
N ARG A 677 -4.18 17.58 -0.41
CA ARG A 677 -3.12 18.21 -1.24
C ARG A 677 -2.06 17.20 -1.73
N VAL A 678 -2.49 15.99 -2.05
CA VAL A 678 -1.62 14.92 -2.56
C VAL A 678 -1.56 14.99 -4.08
N VAL A 679 -0.36 14.88 -4.64
CA VAL A 679 -0.13 14.85 -6.09
C VAL A 679 0.24 13.43 -6.50
N PHE A 680 -0.65 12.75 -7.22
CA PHE A 680 -0.37 11.47 -7.87
C PHE A 680 0.18 11.73 -9.27
N THR A 681 1.28 11.08 -9.66
CA THR A 681 1.86 11.25 -11.00
C THR A 681 2.50 9.96 -11.54
N GLY A 682 2.21 9.66 -12.80
CA GLY A 682 2.79 8.54 -13.56
C GLY A 682 1.86 7.35 -13.73
N VAL A 683 2.07 6.57 -14.80
CA VAL A 683 1.19 5.47 -15.26
C VAL A 683 1.04 4.28 -14.29
N LYS A 684 1.91 4.17 -13.29
CA LYS A 684 1.84 3.14 -12.22
C LYS A 684 1.55 3.75 -10.84
N SER A 685 1.08 5.00 -10.81
CA SER A 685 0.73 5.70 -9.59
C SER A 685 -0.76 5.91 -9.50
N GLY A 686 -1.33 5.59 -8.35
CA GLY A 686 -2.75 5.71 -8.14
C GLY A 686 -3.17 5.23 -6.76
N VAL A 687 -4.46 5.42 -6.49
CA VAL A 687 -5.14 4.94 -5.29
C VAL A 687 -6.20 3.94 -5.72
N ARG A 688 -6.08 2.71 -5.21
CA ARG A 688 -7.03 1.62 -5.46
C ARG A 688 -7.61 1.18 -4.13
N ILE A 689 -8.91 1.32 -3.97
CA ILE A 689 -9.60 1.02 -2.72
C ILE A 689 -10.67 -0.02 -3.00
N ALA A 690 -10.49 -1.20 -2.42
CA ALA A 690 -11.52 -2.22 -2.44
C ALA A 690 -12.40 -2.10 -1.22
N LEU A 691 -13.70 -1.91 -1.41
CA LEU A 691 -14.71 -2.03 -0.36
C LEU A 691 -15.12 -3.49 -0.14
N THR A 692 -14.73 -4.39 -1.04
CA THR A 692 -15.07 -5.80 -0.94
C THR A 692 -14.44 -6.42 0.29
N ARG A 693 -15.29 -6.85 1.21
CA ARG A 693 -14.95 -7.79 2.28
C ARG A 693 -13.91 -7.29 3.28
N MET A 694 -13.90 -5.98 3.45
CA MET A 694 -13.37 -5.33 4.65
C MET A 694 -14.55 -5.18 5.58
N GLN A 695 -14.55 -5.97 6.64
CA GLN A 695 -15.29 -5.87 7.91
C GLN A 695 -16.60 -5.07 8.01
N THR A 696 -17.48 -5.53 8.90
CA THR A 696 -18.70 -4.80 9.25
C THR A 696 -18.39 -3.39 9.79
N GLY A 697 -19.18 -2.39 9.40
CA GLY A 697 -19.06 -1.01 9.91
C GLY A 697 -19.22 0.08 8.86
N ALA A 698 -18.67 1.27 9.14
CA ALA A 698 -18.65 2.42 8.23
C ALA A 698 -17.22 2.82 7.90
N LEU A 699 -16.98 3.18 6.64
CA LEU A 699 -15.71 3.71 6.14
C LEU A 699 -15.93 5.10 5.55
N VAL A 700 -15.11 6.07 5.95
CA VAL A 700 -15.10 7.43 5.38
C VAL A 700 -13.81 7.62 4.61
N ILE A 701 -13.90 7.88 3.31
CA ILE A 701 -12.78 8.16 2.41
C ILE A 701 -12.93 9.58 1.88
N THR A 702 -11.92 10.41 2.07
CA THR A 702 -11.93 11.81 1.64
C THR A 702 -10.67 12.15 0.85
N PHE A 703 -10.86 12.76 -0.31
CA PHE A 703 -9.82 13.38 -1.13
C PHE A 703 -10.13 14.88 -1.19
N THR A 704 -9.20 15.71 -0.74
CA THR A 704 -9.37 17.16 -0.67
C THR A 704 -8.18 17.85 -1.31
N ASP A 705 -8.42 18.69 -2.31
CA ASP A 705 -7.39 19.44 -3.02
C ASP A 705 -6.30 18.54 -3.65
N CYS A 706 -6.64 17.30 -4.03
CA CYS A 706 -5.70 16.34 -4.64
C CYS A 706 -5.56 16.53 -6.15
N THR A 707 -4.39 16.19 -6.70
CA THR A 707 -4.11 16.28 -8.14
C THR A 707 -3.69 14.91 -8.69
N PHE A 708 -4.25 14.52 -9.84
CA PHE A 708 -4.00 13.26 -10.53
C PHE A 708 -3.46 13.55 -11.93
N LEU A 709 -2.19 13.22 -12.18
CA LEU A 709 -1.44 13.59 -13.39
C LEU A 709 -0.98 12.37 -14.21
N ASN A 710 -0.94 12.51 -15.53
CA ASN A 710 -0.16 11.64 -16.43
C ASN A 710 -0.49 10.13 -16.31
N GLY A 711 -1.77 9.77 -16.47
CA GLY A 711 -2.21 8.38 -16.45
C GLY A 711 -2.37 7.78 -15.05
N THR A 712 -2.51 8.60 -14.01
CA THR A 712 -2.79 8.11 -12.65
C THR A 712 -4.23 7.67 -12.48
N GLN A 713 -4.48 6.82 -11.50
CA GLN A 713 -5.80 6.23 -11.27
C GLN A 713 -6.33 6.43 -9.86
N ALA A 714 -7.61 6.74 -9.74
CA ALA A 714 -8.37 6.60 -8.51
C ALA A 714 -9.51 5.62 -8.76
N VAL A 715 -9.46 4.42 -8.15
CA VAL A 715 -10.44 3.36 -8.42
C VAL A 715 -11.00 2.81 -7.13
N ILE A 716 -12.33 2.75 -7.05
CA ILE A 716 -13.05 2.21 -5.90
C ILE A 716 -13.89 1.01 -6.34
N TYR A 717 -13.65 -0.14 -5.73
CA TYR A 717 -14.34 -1.40 -6.04
C TYR A 717 -15.39 -1.71 -4.97
N GLY A 718 -16.65 -1.86 -5.36
CA GLY A 718 -17.74 -2.39 -4.54
C GLY A 718 -17.81 -3.92 -4.54
N GLU A 719 -18.77 -4.52 -3.83
CA GLU A 719 -19.01 -5.96 -3.75
C GLU A 719 -19.47 -6.60 -5.08
N PRO A 720 -19.28 -7.91 -5.29
CA PRO A 720 -19.91 -8.64 -6.40
C PRO A 720 -21.43 -8.49 -6.44
N VAL A 721 -22.07 -8.46 -5.27
CA VAL A 721 -23.52 -8.32 -5.13
C VAL A 721 -23.78 -7.18 -4.15
N ALA A 722 -24.40 -6.09 -4.63
CA ALA A 722 -24.58 -4.87 -3.86
C ALA A 722 -25.36 -5.07 -2.54
N THR A 723 -26.33 -5.99 -2.51
CA THR A 723 -27.10 -6.34 -1.29
C THR A 723 -26.27 -7.07 -0.23
N LYS A 724 -25.13 -7.64 -0.61
CA LYS A 724 -24.20 -8.32 0.31
C LYS A 724 -23.08 -7.39 0.81
N ALA A 725 -23.18 -6.07 0.57
CA ALA A 725 -22.27 -5.09 1.11
C ALA A 725 -22.20 -5.19 2.65
N LEU A 726 -21.06 -5.65 3.16
CA LEU A 726 -20.81 -5.79 4.60
C LEU A 726 -20.52 -4.45 5.27
N ARG A 727 -20.14 -3.43 4.50
CA ARG A 727 -19.71 -2.13 4.99
C ARG A 727 -20.45 -0.99 4.29
N THR A 728 -20.87 0.00 5.07
CA THR A 728 -21.32 1.29 4.53
C THR A 728 -20.09 2.13 4.19
N ALA A 729 -20.14 2.90 3.10
CA ALA A 729 -19.02 3.73 2.68
C ALA A 729 -19.49 5.15 2.38
N THR A 730 -18.79 6.13 2.93
CA THR A 730 -18.88 7.53 2.52
C THR A 730 -17.60 7.89 1.78
N VAL A 731 -17.71 8.20 0.49
CA VAL A 731 -16.58 8.55 -0.37
C VAL A 731 -16.78 9.98 -0.83
N THR A 732 -15.79 10.84 -0.63
CA THR A 732 -15.87 12.25 -1.03
C THR A 732 -14.61 12.67 -1.76
N PHE A 733 -14.78 13.19 -2.98
CA PHE A 733 -13.77 13.94 -3.70
C PHE A 733 -14.17 15.40 -3.69
N LEU A 734 -13.31 16.27 -3.18
CA LEU A 734 -13.55 17.70 -3.01
C LEU A 734 -12.40 18.49 -3.64
N ARG A 735 -12.72 19.35 -4.61
CA ARG A 735 -11.73 20.22 -5.29
C ARG A 735 -10.52 19.46 -5.85
N CYS A 736 -10.74 18.25 -6.37
CA CYS A 736 -9.67 17.47 -6.97
C CYS A 736 -9.51 17.80 -8.46
N ASP A 737 -8.28 17.76 -8.95
CA ASP A 737 -7.91 18.05 -10.33
C ASP A 737 -7.34 16.80 -11.03
N PHE A 738 -7.99 16.36 -12.11
CA PHE A 738 -7.60 15.21 -12.91
C PHE A 738 -7.10 15.66 -14.29
N GLN A 739 -5.79 15.69 -14.48
CA GLN A 739 -5.14 16.04 -15.75
C GLN A 739 -4.62 14.76 -16.42
N ASN A 740 -5.36 14.24 -17.40
CA ASN A 740 -5.14 12.91 -17.97
C ASN A 740 -5.10 11.78 -16.90
N GLY A 741 -5.81 11.98 -15.77
CA GLY A 741 -6.04 10.96 -14.74
C GLY A 741 -7.46 10.39 -14.83
N ILE A 742 -7.69 9.18 -14.31
CA ILE A 742 -8.97 8.47 -14.43
C ILE A 742 -9.58 8.23 -13.04
N LEU A 743 -10.89 8.45 -12.92
CA LEU A 743 -11.70 8.04 -11.77
C LEU A 743 -12.60 6.85 -12.14
N GLY A 744 -12.56 5.78 -11.35
CA GLY A 744 -13.30 4.56 -11.61
C GLY A 744 -14.15 4.11 -10.43
N PHE A 745 -15.40 3.73 -10.70
CA PHE A 745 -16.25 2.96 -9.80
C PHE A 745 -16.63 1.64 -10.45
N SER A 746 -16.53 0.55 -9.70
CA SER A 746 -16.78 -0.79 -10.24
C SER A 746 -17.63 -1.61 -9.27
N ARG A 747 -18.50 -2.46 -9.81
CA ARG A 747 -19.33 -3.45 -9.07
C ARG A 747 -20.41 -2.83 -8.15
N GLY A 748 -20.82 -3.55 -7.10
CA GLY A 748 -21.97 -3.24 -6.27
C GLY A 748 -21.68 -2.43 -5.02
N PHE A 749 -22.37 -1.31 -4.83
CA PHE A 749 -22.34 -0.51 -3.61
C PHE A 749 -23.68 -0.65 -2.89
N GLY A 750 -23.64 -1.07 -1.63
CA GLY A 750 -24.81 -1.16 -0.76
C GLY A 750 -24.69 -0.16 0.39
N ASN A 751 -25.73 0.66 0.61
CA ASN A 751 -25.74 1.68 1.68
C ASN A 751 -24.54 2.65 1.63
N ALA A 752 -24.10 3.03 0.42
CA ALA A 752 -22.96 3.92 0.20
C ALA A 752 -23.40 5.34 -0.20
N ARG A 753 -22.59 6.34 0.16
CA ARG A 753 -22.75 7.74 -0.21
C ARG A 753 -21.47 8.22 -0.89
N ILE A 754 -21.54 8.50 -2.18
CA ILE A 754 -20.40 8.89 -3.00
C ILE A 754 -20.67 10.29 -3.54
N LEU A 755 -19.79 11.23 -3.23
CA LEU A 755 -19.88 12.62 -3.64
C LEU A 755 -18.60 13.04 -4.37
N ILE A 756 -18.75 13.58 -5.57
CA ILE A 756 -17.70 14.25 -6.33
C ILE A 756 -18.12 15.70 -6.45
N SER A 757 -17.48 16.60 -5.70
CA SER A 757 -17.86 18.01 -5.62
C SER A 757 -16.71 18.95 -5.99
N SER A 758 -17.01 19.92 -6.85
CA SER A 758 -16.08 20.97 -7.29
C SER A 758 -14.79 20.42 -7.92
N CYS A 759 -14.84 19.22 -8.52
CA CYS A 759 -13.69 18.62 -9.18
C CYS A 759 -13.58 19.06 -10.65
N ILE A 760 -12.37 19.00 -11.19
CA ILE A 760 -12.08 19.31 -12.60
C ILE A 760 -11.44 18.08 -13.25
N PHE A 761 -11.96 17.67 -14.40
CA PHE A 761 -11.40 16.62 -15.24
C PHE A 761 -11.02 17.21 -16.59
N ASN A 762 -9.77 17.06 -16.99
CA ASN A 762 -9.24 17.53 -18.26
C ASN A 762 -8.46 16.40 -18.94
N ILE A 763 -9.12 15.72 -19.87
CA ILE A 763 -8.57 14.58 -20.60
C ILE A 763 -8.24 15.05 -22.02
N THR A 764 -6.95 15.27 -22.28
CA THR A 764 -6.43 15.85 -23.54
C THR A 764 -5.69 14.85 -24.41
N SER A 765 -5.34 13.68 -23.89
CA SER A 765 -4.61 12.63 -24.62
C SER A 765 -5.32 11.28 -24.56
N GLN A 766 -5.30 10.55 -25.68
CA GLN A 766 -5.73 9.16 -25.76
C GLN A 766 -4.65 8.28 -25.11
N GLN A 767 -4.74 8.07 -23.80
CA GLN A 767 -3.87 7.11 -23.12
C GLN A 767 -4.36 5.70 -23.47
N ASP A 768 -3.46 4.87 -23.98
CA ASP A 768 -3.74 3.46 -24.28
C ASP A 768 -4.13 2.75 -22.96
N MET A 769 -5.42 2.46 -22.78
CA MET A 769 -5.94 1.93 -21.52
C MET A 769 -5.40 0.54 -21.17
N GLN A 770 -4.69 -0.13 -22.09
CA GLN A 770 -3.89 -1.32 -21.80
C GLN A 770 -2.66 -1.03 -20.92
N GLN A 771 -2.09 0.18 -20.98
CA GLN A 771 -0.92 0.58 -20.18
C GLN A 771 -1.29 0.99 -18.74
N LEU A 772 -2.58 1.30 -18.53
CA LEU A 772 -3.12 1.86 -17.31
C LEU A 772 -3.34 0.80 -16.20
N SER A 773 -3.16 -0.51 -16.44
CA SER A 773 -3.33 -1.54 -15.39
C SER A 773 -4.71 -1.49 -14.68
N MET A 774 -5.76 -1.03 -15.38
CA MET A 774 -7.13 -1.41 -15.05
C MET A 774 -7.35 -2.85 -15.51
N PRO A 775 -8.34 -3.58 -14.96
CA PRO A 775 -8.76 -4.85 -15.54
C PRO A 775 -8.89 -4.73 -17.05
N THR A 776 -8.12 -5.55 -17.75
CA THR A 776 -7.57 -5.30 -19.09
C THR A 776 -8.58 -5.29 -20.25
N ASN A 777 -9.87 -5.08 -19.98
CA ASN A 777 -10.94 -5.34 -20.95
C ASN A 777 -11.91 -4.18 -21.15
N ILE A 778 -11.48 -2.93 -20.93
CA ILE A 778 -12.07 -1.83 -21.69
C ILE A 778 -11.37 -1.86 -23.05
N ALA A 779 -11.95 -2.61 -23.99
CA ALA A 779 -11.50 -2.63 -25.37
C ALA A 779 -11.37 -1.17 -25.86
N SER A 780 -10.15 -0.83 -26.24
CA SER A 780 -9.69 0.44 -26.82
C SER A 780 -10.73 1.08 -27.75
N SER A 781 -11.30 2.22 -27.35
CA SER A 781 -11.88 3.22 -28.28
C SER A 781 -12.52 4.46 -27.61
N THR A 782 -12.62 4.53 -26.28
CA THR A 782 -13.25 5.69 -25.61
C THR A 782 -12.43 6.10 -24.39
N SER A 783 -11.41 6.95 -24.52
CA SER A 783 -10.59 7.46 -23.40
C SER A 783 -11.44 8.35 -22.47
N PRO A 784 -11.96 7.83 -21.34
CA PRO A 784 -12.96 8.52 -20.56
C PRO A 784 -12.34 9.18 -19.32
N ALA A 785 -12.95 10.26 -18.83
CA ALA A 785 -12.56 10.83 -17.54
C ALA A 785 -13.00 9.92 -16.38
N ILE A 786 -14.21 9.35 -16.52
CA ILE A 786 -14.84 8.52 -15.50
C ILE A 786 -15.32 7.19 -16.10
N VAL A 787 -15.04 6.10 -15.39
CA VAL A 787 -15.48 4.74 -15.77
C VAL A 787 -16.41 4.18 -14.69
N LEU A 788 -17.61 3.76 -15.11
CA LEU A 788 -18.59 3.04 -14.29
C LEU A 788 -18.66 1.58 -14.77
N HIS A 789 -17.79 0.72 -14.23
CA HIS A 789 -17.64 -0.64 -14.74
C HIS A 789 -18.55 -1.64 -14.01
N GLY A 790 -19.66 -2.06 -14.65
CA GLY A 790 -20.62 -3.01 -14.05
C GLY A 790 -21.17 -2.52 -12.71
N LEU A 791 -21.39 -1.20 -12.61
CA LEU A 791 -21.75 -0.52 -11.38
C LEU A 791 -23.20 -0.86 -10.99
N THR A 792 -23.41 -1.27 -9.74
CA THR A 792 -24.73 -1.50 -9.15
C THR A 792 -24.86 -0.67 -7.88
N LEU A 793 -25.84 0.23 -7.83
CA LEU A 793 -26.17 0.99 -6.63
C LEU A 793 -27.40 0.36 -5.97
N GLN A 794 -27.27 -0.04 -4.70
CA GLN A 794 -28.36 -0.54 -3.86
C GLN A 794 -28.48 0.35 -2.63
N ASN A 795 -29.62 1.02 -2.45
CA ASN A 795 -29.81 2.02 -1.38
C ASN A 795 -28.60 2.97 -1.23
N SER A 796 -28.04 3.40 -2.36
CA SER A 796 -26.78 4.12 -2.43
C SER A 796 -26.91 5.38 -3.27
N SER A 797 -26.02 6.35 -3.07
CA SER A 797 -25.98 7.60 -3.85
C SER A 797 -24.62 7.80 -4.50
N LEU A 798 -24.63 8.21 -5.76
CA LEU A 798 -23.48 8.70 -6.52
C LEU A 798 -23.86 10.07 -7.09
N ILE A 799 -23.26 11.13 -6.54
CA ILE A 799 -23.61 12.52 -6.87
C ILE A 799 -22.38 13.23 -7.40
N PHE A 800 -22.52 13.80 -8.59
CA PHE A 800 -21.60 14.79 -9.15
C PHE A 800 -22.19 16.18 -8.91
N ASP A 801 -21.43 17.04 -8.27
CA ASP A 801 -21.87 18.36 -7.84
C ASP A 801 -20.84 19.42 -8.25
N ASN A 802 -21.28 20.47 -8.92
CA ASN A 802 -20.43 21.58 -9.39
C ASN A 802 -19.13 21.11 -10.08
N THR A 803 -19.20 20.01 -10.84
CA THR A 803 -18.02 19.33 -11.40
C THR A 803 -17.89 19.65 -12.89
N THR A 804 -16.67 19.95 -13.33
CA THR A 804 -16.35 20.23 -14.74
C THR A 804 -15.63 19.05 -15.36
N ILE A 805 -16.12 18.54 -16.49
CA ILE A 805 -15.50 17.41 -17.20
C ILE A 805 -15.27 17.80 -18.65
N SER A 806 -14.02 17.75 -19.11
CA SER A 806 -13.62 17.93 -20.50
C SER A 806 -12.91 16.68 -20.99
N SER A 807 -13.41 16.06 -22.06
CA SER A 807 -12.86 14.84 -22.64
C SER A 807 -12.82 14.86 -24.16
N VAL A 808 -11.76 14.29 -24.73
CA VAL A 808 -11.59 14.10 -26.17
C VAL A 808 -12.51 13.03 -26.78
N GLU A 809 -13.23 12.22 -26.00
CA GLU A 809 -14.19 11.25 -26.54
C GLU A 809 -15.49 11.21 -25.73
N ALA A 810 -15.66 10.19 -24.87
CA ALA A 810 -16.77 10.13 -23.92
C ALA A 810 -16.30 10.71 -22.58
N ALA A 811 -17.10 11.56 -21.93
CA ALA A 811 -16.75 12.07 -20.60
C ALA A 811 -16.89 10.96 -19.55
N ILE A 812 -18.03 10.26 -19.55
CA ILE A 812 -18.34 9.16 -18.64
C ILE A 812 -18.74 7.93 -19.47
N THR A 813 -18.15 6.78 -19.15
CA THR A 813 -18.49 5.52 -19.81
C THR A 813 -18.96 4.46 -18.82
N ALA A 814 -19.99 3.71 -19.21
CA ALA A 814 -20.40 2.47 -18.54
C ALA A 814 -20.35 1.33 -19.57
N PRO A 815 -19.23 0.57 -19.66
CA PRO A 815 -19.06 -0.45 -20.69
C PRO A 815 -19.96 -1.67 -20.49
N HIS A 816 -20.51 -1.84 -19.29
CA HIS A 816 -21.44 -2.91 -18.93
C HIS A 816 -22.73 -2.30 -18.36
N GLU A 817 -23.65 -3.16 -17.94
CA GLU A 817 -24.91 -2.71 -17.35
C GLU A 817 -24.67 -1.85 -16.09
N LEU A 818 -25.31 -0.68 -16.08
CA LEU A 818 -25.42 0.22 -14.94
C LEU A 818 -26.77 -0.01 -14.27
N ILE A 819 -26.76 -0.45 -13.01
CA ILE A 819 -27.96 -0.76 -12.24
C ILE A 819 -28.11 0.23 -11.09
N VAL A 820 -29.26 0.90 -10.99
CA VAL A 820 -29.59 1.84 -9.92
C VAL A 820 -30.89 1.39 -9.28
N GLN A 821 -30.81 0.76 -8.10
CA GLN A 821 -31.96 0.05 -7.50
C GLN A 821 -32.13 0.27 -5.99
N GLY A 822 -33.34 -0.01 -5.50
CA GLY A 822 -33.67 0.02 -4.07
C GLY A 822 -33.52 1.40 -3.42
N GLY A 823 -34.12 2.43 -4.01
CA GLY A 823 -34.07 3.82 -3.54
C GLY A 823 -32.72 4.51 -3.77
N SER A 824 -31.95 4.06 -4.76
CA SER A 824 -30.64 4.65 -5.08
C SER A 824 -30.74 5.93 -5.91
N LEU A 825 -29.71 6.77 -5.86
CA LEU A 825 -29.63 8.03 -6.59
C LEU A 825 -28.33 8.12 -7.40
N LEU A 826 -28.44 8.43 -8.69
CA LEU A 826 -27.34 8.87 -9.54
C LEU A 826 -27.64 10.28 -10.05
N ALA A 827 -26.94 11.30 -9.55
CA ALA A 827 -27.28 12.69 -9.83
C ALA A 827 -26.11 13.50 -10.38
N PHE A 828 -26.41 14.40 -11.32
CA PHE A 828 -25.51 15.43 -11.84
C PHE A 828 -26.11 16.80 -11.52
N ARG A 829 -25.46 17.57 -10.64
CA ARG A 829 -25.94 18.85 -10.13
C ARG A 829 -24.96 19.95 -10.49
N SER A 830 -25.43 21.00 -11.16
CA SER A 830 -24.60 22.15 -11.54
C SER A 830 -23.31 21.73 -12.27
N CYS A 831 -23.34 20.62 -13.00
CA CYS A 831 -22.17 20.08 -13.69
C CYS A 831 -22.02 20.70 -15.07
N THR A 832 -20.79 20.82 -15.53
CA THR A 832 -20.47 21.25 -16.89
C THR A 832 -19.65 20.17 -17.58
N VAL A 833 -20.18 19.55 -18.63
CA VAL A 833 -19.55 18.41 -19.29
C VAL A 833 -19.39 18.70 -20.79
N PHE A 834 -18.15 18.67 -21.27
CA PHE A 834 -17.79 18.81 -22.68
C PHE A 834 -17.10 17.53 -23.17
N ALA A 835 -17.64 16.95 -24.24
CA ALA A 835 -17.16 15.69 -24.80
C ALA A 835 -17.28 15.69 -26.32
N LEU A 836 -16.25 15.25 -27.06
CA LEU A 836 -16.33 15.22 -28.53
C LEU A 836 -17.37 14.21 -29.07
N LEU A 837 -17.70 13.16 -28.32
CA LEU A 837 -18.71 12.17 -28.74
C LEU A 837 -19.96 12.19 -27.87
N SER A 838 -19.83 11.85 -26.59
CA SER A 838 -20.96 11.69 -25.67
C SER A 838 -20.58 12.12 -24.26
N ALA A 839 -21.45 12.87 -23.59
CA ALA A 839 -21.26 13.15 -22.17
C ALA A 839 -21.33 11.85 -21.35
N LEU A 840 -22.37 11.05 -21.59
CA LEU A 840 -22.54 9.72 -21.02
C LEU A 840 -22.68 8.70 -22.15
N ARG A 841 -21.80 7.70 -22.18
CA ARG A 841 -21.88 6.55 -23.09
C ARG A 841 -22.09 5.28 -22.26
N LEU A 842 -23.30 4.72 -22.32
CA LEU A 842 -23.75 3.64 -21.46
C LEU A 842 -24.14 2.43 -22.31
N THR A 843 -23.67 1.23 -21.96
CA THR A 843 -24.07 0.01 -22.69
C THR A 843 -25.52 -0.33 -22.41
N SER A 844 -25.88 -0.55 -21.14
CA SER A 844 -27.24 -0.81 -20.67
C SER A 844 -27.49 -0.06 -19.36
N VAL A 845 -28.72 0.39 -19.13
CA VAL A 845 -29.15 1.08 -17.91
C VAL A 845 -30.43 0.45 -17.37
N SER A 846 -30.42 0.09 -16.09
CA SER A 846 -31.59 -0.42 -15.36
C SER A 846 -31.80 0.40 -14.10
N ILE A 847 -32.98 1.01 -13.96
CA ILE A 847 -33.37 1.80 -12.77
C ILE A 847 -34.64 1.18 -12.20
N SER A 848 -34.64 0.85 -10.90
CA SER A 848 -35.77 0.18 -10.26
C SER A 848 -35.97 0.52 -8.79
N GLY A 849 -37.14 0.20 -8.24
CA GLY A 849 -37.44 0.29 -6.82
C GLY A 849 -37.32 1.70 -6.26
N SER A 850 -38.06 2.65 -6.85
CA SER A 850 -38.07 4.07 -6.49
C SER A 850 -36.71 4.77 -6.59
N SER A 851 -35.82 4.27 -7.43
CA SER A 851 -34.50 4.87 -7.68
C SER A 851 -34.56 5.96 -8.75
N THR A 852 -33.56 6.85 -8.74
CA THR A 852 -33.54 8.03 -9.61
C THR A 852 -32.19 8.22 -10.29
N MET A 853 -32.23 8.54 -11.58
CA MET A 853 -31.12 9.16 -12.30
C MET A 853 -31.50 10.59 -12.69
N SER A 854 -30.80 11.60 -12.18
CA SER A 854 -31.15 13.00 -12.38
C SER A 854 -30.02 13.85 -12.95
N PHE A 855 -30.41 14.82 -13.78
CA PHE A 855 -29.58 15.89 -14.32
C PHE A 855 -30.24 17.22 -13.94
N GLU A 856 -29.58 17.99 -13.08
CA GLU A 856 -30.15 19.15 -12.40
C GLU A 856 -29.25 20.36 -12.62
N SER A 857 -29.80 21.44 -13.20
CA SER A 857 -29.12 22.71 -13.43
C SER A 857 -27.75 22.56 -14.12
N SER A 858 -27.61 21.58 -15.01
CA SER A 858 -26.33 21.16 -15.60
C SER A 858 -26.24 21.51 -17.09
N ALA A 859 -25.02 21.62 -17.61
CA ALA A 859 -24.72 21.93 -19.00
C ALA A 859 -23.90 20.82 -19.66
N PHE A 860 -24.38 20.30 -20.79
CA PHE A 860 -23.73 19.23 -21.55
C PHE A 860 -23.45 19.71 -22.99
N GLY A 861 -22.18 19.70 -23.41
CA GLY A 861 -21.75 19.95 -24.78
C GLY A 861 -21.16 18.69 -25.42
N CYS A 862 -21.74 18.23 -26.52
CA CYS A 862 -21.46 16.92 -27.10
C CYS A 862 -21.34 17.03 -28.63
N GLY A 863 -20.31 16.45 -29.24
CA GLY A 863 -20.26 16.39 -30.71
C GLY A 863 -21.28 15.39 -31.30
N GLY A 864 -21.59 14.32 -30.55
CA GLY A 864 -22.60 13.32 -30.87
C GLY A 864 -23.83 13.40 -29.96
N SER A 865 -24.30 12.25 -29.45
CA SER A 865 -25.45 12.22 -28.51
C SER A 865 -24.98 12.40 -27.08
N CYS A 866 -25.64 13.25 -26.30
CA CYS A 866 -25.17 13.57 -24.96
C CYS A 866 -25.36 12.43 -23.97
N VAL A 867 -26.55 11.86 -23.87
CA VAL A 867 -26.78 10.59 -23.16
C VAL A 867 -27.04 9.51 -24.22
N TYR A 868 -26.06 8.62 -24.39
CA TYR A 868 -26.10 7.57 -25.39
C TYR A 868 -26.13 6.18 -24.74
N ILE A 869 -27.26 5.51 -24.86
CA ILE A 869 -27.50 4.14 -24.40
C ILE A 869 -27.46 3.20 -25.61
N ILE A 870 -26.56 2.22 -25.60
CA ILE A 870 -26.26 1.38 -26.77
C ILE A 870 -27.26 0.22 -26.92
N THR A 871 -27.67 -0.40 -25.83
CA THR A 871 -28.64 -1.50 -25.88
C THR A 871 -29.95 -1.07 -25.23
N THR A 872 -30.05 -1.25 -23.92
CA THR A 872 -31.31 -1.33 -23.20
C THR A 872 -31.41 -0.23 -22.15
N LEU A 873 -32.57 0.43 -22.11
CA LEU A 873 -32.99 1.27 -21.00
C LEU A 873 -34.21 0.62 -20.32
N THR A 874 -34.10 0.30 -19.05
CA THR A 874 -35.20 -0.27 -18.26
C THR A 874 -35.51 0.63 -17.07
N LEU A 875 -36.77 1.05 -16.92
CA LEU A 875 -37.29 1.75 -15.76
C LEU A 875 -38.46 0.93 -15.18
N SER A 876 -38.36 0.46 -13.94
CA SER A 876 -39.43 -0.30 -13.27
C SER A 876 -39.70 0.18 -11.84
N ASP A 877 -40.86 -0.16 -11.29
CA ASP A 877 -41.18 0.00 -9.87
C ASP A 877 -40.92 1.43 -9.35
N PHE A 878 -41.64 2.42 -9.90
CA PHE A 878 -41.55 3.85 -9.54
C PHE A 878 -40.19 4.49 -9.81
N ALA A 879 -39.40 3.95 -10.76
CA ALA A 879 -38.13 4.51 -11.16
C ALA A 879 -38.27 5.85 -11.90
N GLN A 880 -37.26 6.70 -11.77
CA GLN A 880 -37.32 8.07 -12.30
C GLN A 880 -36.05 8.42 -13.08
N MET A 881 -36.22 8.97 -14.27
CA MET A 881 -35.16 9.65 -15.01
C MET A 881 -35.55 11.11 -15.22
N ILE A 882 -34.79 12.03 -14.63
CA ILE A 882 -35.17 13.45 -14.53
C ILE A 882 -34.12 14.33 -15.18
N PHE A 883 -34.56 15.26 -16.02
CA PHE A 883 -33.79 16.39 -16.51
C PHE A 883 -34.49 17.67 -16.06
N PHE A 884 -33.79 18.49 -15.30
CA PHE A 884 -34.34 19.69 -14.68
C PHE A 884 -33.39 20.85 -14.90
N GLU A 885 -33.87 21.95 -15.49
CA GLU A 885 -33.06 23.16 -15.75
C GLU A 885 -31.75 22.86 -16.48
N THR A 886 -31.78 21.89 -17.39
CA THR A 886 -30.58 21.34 -18.04
C THR A 886 -30.43 21.91 -19.45
N THR A 887 -29.21 22.28 -19.81
CA THR A 887 -28.86 22.74 -21.16
C THR A 887 -28.02 21.67 -21.86
N MET A 888 -28.38 21.30 -23.09
CA MET A 888 -27.73 20.22 -23.83
C MET A 888 -27.47 20.62 -25.28
N THR A 889 -26.21 20.78 -25.63
CA THR A 889 -25.76 21.13 -26.98
C THR A 889 -25.21 19.89 -27.65
N ALA A 890 -25.78 19.49 -28.78
CA ALA A 890 -25.38 18.33 -29.55
C ALA A 890 -25.15 18.71 -31.03
N ASP A 891 -23.94 18.58 -31.55
CA ASP A 891 -23.63 19.05 -32.92
C ASP A 891 -24.27 18.15 -33.99
N THR A 892 -24.10 16.83 -33.86
CA THR A 892 -24.56 15.81 -34.82
C THR A 892 -25.48 14.75 -34.20
N GLY A 893 -25.80 14.86 -32.91
CA GLY A 893 -26.52 13.82 -32.16
C GLY A 893 -27.76 14.28 -31.39
N ARG A 894 -28.24 13.41 -30.51
CA ARG A 894 -29.54 13.56 -29.82
C ARG A 894 -29.31 13.74 -28.31
N VAL A 895 -30.30 14.28 -27.61
CA VAL A 895 -30.16 14.53 -26.17
C VAL A 895 -30.13 13.22 -25.38
N LEU A 896 -31.18 12.40 -25.49
CA LEU A 896 -31.20 11.01 -25.04
C LEU A 896 -31.42 10.09 -26.23
N ARG A 897 -30.46 9.20 -26.49
CA ARG A 897 -30.55 8.19 -27.55
C ARG A 897 -30.42 6.79 -26.96
N VAL A 898 -31.43 5.95 -27.20
CA VAL A 898 -31.40 4.51 -26.93
C VAL A 898 -31.42 3.77 -28.26
N LEU A 899 -30.34 3.06 -28.56
CA LEU A 899 -30.13 2.50 -29.90
C LEU A 899 -30.92 1.21 -30.17
N THR A 900 -31.26 0.37 -29.18
CA THR A 900 -32.05 -0.84 -29.42
C THR A 900 -33.45 -0.79 -28.82
N SER A 901 -33.59 -0.78 -27.49
CA SER A 901 -34.91 -0.88 -26.84
C SER A 901 -34.99 -0.19 -25.49
N ALA A 902 -36.14 0.40 -25.20
CA ALA A 902 -36.48 0.95 -23.90
C ALA A 902 -37.76 0.30 -23.36
N THR A 903 -37.77 -0.06 -22.08
CA THR A 903 -38.94 -0.60 -21.38
C THR A 903 -39.19 0.24 -20.13
N ILE A 904 -40.34 0.91 -20.07
CA ILE A 904 -40.75 1.74 -18.95
C ILE A 904 -42.02 1.11 -18.39
N THR A 905 -42.01 0.72 -17.11
CA THR A 905 -43.11 0.00 -16.48
C THR A 905 -43.26 0.33 -14.99
N GLY A 906 -44.36 -0.10 -14.38
CA GLY A 906 -44.59 -0.02 -12.94
C GLY A 906 -44.58 1.41 -12.41
N ALA A 907 -45.39 2.30 -13.00
CA ALA A 907 -45.49 3.72 -12.62
C ALA A 907 -44.17 4.50 -12.66
N SER A 908 -43.24 4.09 -13.51
CA SER A 908 -41.97 4.79 -13.74
C SER A 908 -42.11 5.99 -14.67
N VAL A 909 -41.22 6.97 -14.51
CA VAL A 909 -41.30 8.28 -15.19
C VAL A 909 -40.00 8.70 -15.88
N ILE A 910 -40.16 9.29 -17.07
CA ILE A 910 -39.14 10.14 -17.70
C ILE A 910 -39.66 11.59 -17.69
N LEU A 911 -39.00 12.48 -16.94
CA LEU A 911 -39.39 13.87 -16.78
C LEU A 911 -38.33 14.80 -17.36
N LEU A 912 -38.74 15.69 -18.27
CA LEU A 912 -37.92 16.80 -18.75
C LEU A 912 -38.64 18.10 -18.40
N ASP A 913 -38.05 18.90 -17.51
CA ASP A 913 -38.56 20.18 -17.07
C ASP A 913 -37.51 21.29 -17.28
N ARG A 914 -37.88 22.37 -17.96
CA ARG A 914 -36.98 23.50 -18.27
C ARG A 914 -35.70 23.06 -18.98
N VAL A 915 -35.84 22.23 -20.01
CA VAL A 915 -34.71 21.68 -20.77
C VAL A 915 -34.52 22.48 -22.06
N VAL A 916 -33.29 22.92 -22.32
CA VAL A 916 -32.94 23.64 -23.55
C VAL A 916 -31.94 22.81 -24.35
N THR A 917 -32.21 22.63 -25.64
CA THR A 917 -31.38 21.81 -26.52
C THR A 917 -31.01 22.60 -27.78
N SER A 918 -29.74 22.55 -28.21
CA SER A 918 -29.23 23.28 -29.39
C SER A 918 -28.26 22.45 -30.22
N GLY A 919 -28.16 22.68 -31.54
CA GLY A 919 -27.30 21.89 -32.43
C GLY A 919 -27.45 22.22 -33.92
N ALA A 920 -26.45 21.86 -34.74
CA ALA A 920 -26.39 22.18 -36.17
C ALA A 920 -27.22 21.25 -37.08
N SER A 921 -27.65 20.08 -36.57
CA SER A 921 -28.43 19.11 -37.35
C SER A 921 -29.44 18.32 -36.51
N ALA A 922 -30.72 18.35 -36.93
CA ALA A 922 -31.87 17.51 -36.49
C ALA A 922 -31.76 16.82 -35.11
N THR A 923 -31.64 17.58 -34.02
CA THR A 923 -31.56 17.03 -32.67
C THR A 923 -32.97 16.69 -32.17
N THR A 924 -33.31 15.40 -32.15
CA THR A 924 -34.49 14.91 -31.43
C THR A 924 -34.19 14.86 -29.94
N ILE A 925 -35.12 15.31 -29.09
CA ILE A 925 -34.92 15.32 -27.63
C ILE A 925 -34.81 13.88 -27.10
N LEU A 926 -35.85 13.06 -27.29
CA LEU A 926 -35.82 11.64 -26.94
C LEU A 926 -35.89 10.80 -28.21
N ASN A 927 -34.96 9.86 -28.33
CA ASN A 927 -34.90 8.97 -29.47
C ASN A 927 -34.68 7.54 -29.02
N PHE A 928 -35.73 6.75 -29.20
CA PHE A 928 -35.75 5.33 -28.93
C PHE A 928 -35.91 4.60 -30.26
N ALA A 929 -35.05 3.63 -30.54
CA ALA A 929 -35.27 2.76 -31.70
C ALA A 929 -36.55 1.92 -31.53
N SER A 930 -36.84 1.50 -30.29
CA SER A 930 -38.13 0.98 -29.85
C SER A 930 -38.32 1.34 -28.37
N ALA A 931 -39.53 1.69 -27.97
CA ALA A 931 -39.87 1.93 -26.56
C ALA A 931 -41.25 1.36 -26.24
N ALA A 932 -41.38 0.67 -25.10
CA ALA A 932 -42.65 0.18 -24.59
C ALA A 932 -42.95 0.78 -23.21
N PHE A 933 -44.08 1.45 -23.10
CA PHE A 933 -44.61 2.04 -21.89
C PHE A 933 -45.80 1.22 -21.41
N THR A 934 -45.69 0.65 -20.20
CA THR A 934 -46.70 -0.23 -19.63
C THR A 934 -46.99 0.10 -18.16
N ASN A 935 -48.11 -0.40 -17.62
CA ASN A 935 -48.41 -0.42 -16.19
C ASN A 935 -48.26 0.95 -15.52
N MET A 936 -49.05 1.92 -15.99
CA MET A 936 -49.12 3.31 -15.49
C MET A 936 -47.82 4.11 -15.64
N SER A 937 -46.93 3.72 -16.55
CA SER A 937 -45.74 4.53 -16.85
C SER A 937 -46.10 5.80 -17.61
N TYR A 938 -45.29 6.85 -17.46
CA TYR A 938 -45.55 8.09 -18.19
C TYR A 938 -44.27 8.88 -18.53
N VAL A 939 -44.41 9.73 -19.54
CA VAL A 939 -43.37 10.69 -19.95
C VAL A 939 -43.96 12.08 -19.87
N GLN A 940 -43.22 13.02 -19.27
CA GLN A 940 -43.64 14.40 -19.13
C GLN A 940 -42.57 15.35 -19.68
N LEU A 941 -42.98 16.21 -20.61
CA LEU A 941 -42.21 17.33 -21.12
C LEU A 941 -42.85 18.62 -20.63
N HIS A 942 -42.10 19.46 -19.93
CA HIS A 942 -42.57 20.74 -19.39
C HIS A 942 -41.54 21.84 -19.67
N HIS A 943 -41.93 22.92 -20.35
CA HIS A 943 -41.03 24.02 -20.73
C HIS A 943 -39.76 23.54 -21.46
N VAL A 944 -39.94 22.76 -22.52
CA VAL A 944 -38.82 22.18 -23.28
C VAL A 944 -38.61 22.94 -24.58
N HIS A 945 -37.38 23.40 -24.81
CA HIS A 945 -36.99 24.11 -26.02
C HIS A 945 -36.00 23.27 -26.84
N ALA A 946 -36.36 22.95 -28.07
CA ALA A 946 -35.55 22.14 -28.96
C ALA A 946 -35.33 22.72 -30.34
N ALA A 947 -34.31 22.21 -31.03
CA ALA A 947 -33.93 22.70 -32.34
C ALA A 947 -34.87 22.24 -33.46
N GLN A 948 -35.49 21.05 -33.40
CA GLN A 948 -36.39 20.56 -34.47
C GLN A 948 -37.58 19.65 -34.08
N THR A 949 -37.38 18.47 -33.47
CA THR A 949 -38.49 17.51 -33.23
C THR A 949 -38.42 16.88 -31.84
N ALA A 950 -39.57 16.56 -31.23
CA ALA A 950 -39.62 16.13 -29.84
C ALA A 950 -39.49 14.61 -29.63
N LEU A 951 -40.15 13.73 -30.39
CA LEU A 951 -40.19 12.28 -30.10
C LEU A 951 -40.28 11.37 -31.34
N LEU A 952 -39.66 10.17 -31.25
CA LEU A 952 -39.70 9.10 -32.25
C LEU A 952 -40.03 7.72 -31.64
N SER A 953 -40.96 7.01 -32.26
CA SER A 953 -41.33 5.57 -32.11
C SER A 953 -41.44 4.99 -30.71
N SER A 954 -42.66 4.88 -30.18
CA SER A 954 -42.98 4.27 -28.89
C SER A 954 -44.37 3.62 -28.90
N SER A 955 -44.56 2.52 -28.16
CA SER A 955 -45.85 1.91 -27.90
C SER A 955 -46.27 2.15 -26.45
N PHE A 956 -47.54 2.47 -26.23
CA PHE A 956 -48.13 2.70 -24.92
C PHE A 956 -49.31 1.75 -24.73
N ASP A 957 -49.42 1.12 -23.55
CA ASP A 957 -50.64 0.45 -23.14
C ASP A 957 -51.74 1.44 -22.75
N SER A 958 -52.95 0.97 -22.48
CA SER A 958 -54.10 1.82 -22.13
C SER A 958 -53.97 2.52 -20.77
N SER A 959 -53.01 2.13 -19.94
CA SER A 959 -52.80 2.70 -18.59
C SER A 959 -51.68 3.75 -18.56
N SER A 960 -50.84 3.78 -19.59
CA SER A 960 -49.67 4.65 -19.69
C SER A 960 -50.02 5.90 -20.49
N PHE A 961 -49.40 7.03 -20.18
CA PHE A 961 -49.77 8.31 -20.80
C PHE A 961 -48.58 9.21 -21.10
N PHE A 962 -48.78 10.12 -22.04
CA PHE A 962 -47.78 11.09 -22.48
C PHE A 962 -48.29 12.51 -22.28
N VAL A 963 -47.51 13.37 -21.62
CA VAL A 963 -47.86 14.78 -21.38
C VAL A 963 -46.77 15.68 -21.93
N ALA A 964 -47.15 16.64 -22.77
CA ALA A 964 -46.29 17.74 -23.20
C ALA A 964 -46.96 19.08 -22.91
N GLN A 965 -46.24 19.96 -22.21
CA GLN A 965 -46.71 21.28 -21.83
C GLN A 965 -45.64 22.31 -22.16
N CYS A 966 -45.99 23.27 -23.01
CA CYS A 966 -45.07 24.28 -23.52
C CYS A 966 -43.77 23.66 -24.09
N VAL A 967 -43.90 23.03 -25.26
CA VAL A 967 -42.76 22.45 -25.97
C VAL A 967 -42.54 23.23 -27.25
N VAL A 968 -41.40 23.91 -27.35
CA VAL A 968 -41.04 24.72 -28.53
C VAL A 968 -39.97 23.98 -29.31
N ALA A 969 -40.18 23.75 -30.60
CA ALA A 969 -39.17 23.15 -31.47
C ALA A 969 -38.96 23.98 -32.75
N GLY A 970 -37.70 24.30 -33.08
CA GLY A 970 -37.38 25.12 -34.26
C GLY A 970 -37.97 26.54 -34.21
N GLY A 971 -38.25 27.05 -33.01
CA GLY A 971 -38.93 28.33 -32.79
C GLY A 971 -40.46 28.28 -32.93
N ILE A 972 -41.05 27.10 -33.10
CA ILE A 972 -42.49 26.88 -33.23
C ILE A 972 -43.01 26.18 -31.98
N ASP A 973 -44.11 26.66 -31.41
CA ASP A 973 -44.82 25.98 -30.31
C ASP A 973 -45.51 24.72 -30.84
N LEU A 974 -45.23 23.57 -30.23
CA LEU A 974 -45.80 22.28 -30.61
C LEU A 974 -47.10 22.06 -29.84
N ASP A 975 -48.21 22.45 -30.45
CA ASP A 975 -49.54 22.54 -29.84
C ASP A 975 -50.44 21.32 -30.12
N THR A 976 -49.97 20.34 -30.91
CA THR A 976 -50.73 19.13 -31.25
C THR A 976 -49.94 17.85 -30.97
N VAL A 977 -50.65 16.75 -30.66
CA VAL A 977 -50.06 15.42 -30.46
C VAL A 977 -49.20 14.98 -31.66
N ALA A 978 -49.69 15.22 -32.89
CA ALA A 978 -48.97 14.88 -34.12
C ALA A 978 -47.69 15.70 -34.34
N SER A 979 -47.60 16.90 -33.75
CA SER A 979 -46.40 17.74 -33.83
C SER A 979 -45.32 17.34 -32.82
N VAL A 980 -45.72 16.71 -31.70
CA VAL A 980 -44.83 16.26 -30.62
C VAL A 980 -44.38 14.80 -30.83
N VAL A 981 -45.27 13.93 -31.33
CA VAL A 981 -45.03 12.48 -31.48
C VAL A 981 -45.09 12.05 -32.95
N ALA A 982 -44.07 11.32 -33.43
CA ALA A 982 -44.08 10.71 -34.76
C ALA A 982 -45.21 9.67 -34.95
N ALA A 983 -45.58 9.36 -36.19
CA ALA A 983 -46.67 8.44 -36.54
C ALA A 983 -46.55 7.09 -35.78
N GLY A 984 -47.62 6.70 -35.07
CA GLY A 984 -47.65 5.53 -34.16
C GLY A 984 -47.63 5.85 -32.66
N GLY A 985 -47.85 7.11 -32.26
CA GLY A 985 -47.84 7.57 -30.87
C GLY A 985 -48.94 7.04 -29.93
N PRO A 986 -48.91 7.41 -28.64
CA PRO A 986 -49.85 6.94 -27.62
C PRO A 986 -51.31 7.23 -27.98
N SER A 987 -52.21 6.30 -27.61
CA SER A 987 -53.66 6.53 -27.69
C SER A 987 -54.16 7.58 -26.67
N THR A 988 -53.38 7.82 -25.62
CA THR A 988 -53.62 8.74 -24.49
C THR A 988 -52.47 9.76 -24.39
N ALA A 989 -52.51 10.79 -25.24
CA ALA A 989 -51.54 11.88 -25.26
C ALA A 989 -52.22 13.23 -24.97
N THR A 990 -51.64 14.02 -24.05
CA THR A 990 -52.09 15.39 -23.76
C THR A 990 -51.01 16.38 -24.16
N VAL A 991 -51.33 17.33 -25.03
CA VAL A 991 -50.44 18.41 -25.44
C VAL A 991 -51.09 19.76 -25.13
N LEU A 992 -50.39 20.63 -24.39
CA LEU A 992 -50.83 21.98 -24.04
C LEU A 992 -49.83 23.02 -24.59
N PRO A 993 -50.30 23.99 -25.40
CA PRO A 993 -49.43 25.05 -25.92
C PRO A 993 -48.92 25.98 -24.81
N CYS A 994 -47.81 26.65 -25.07
CA CYS A 994 -47.19 27.61 -24.15
C CYS A 994 -48.13 28.75 -23.75
N THR A 995 -49.04 29.16 -24.63
CA THR A 995 -50.00 30.24 -24.37
C THR A 995 -51.02 29.91 -23.29
N THR A 996 -51.42 28.64 -23.17
CA THR A 996 -52.32 28.14 -22.11
C THR A 996 -51.65 28.07 -20.75
N CYS A 997 -50.32 27.84 -20.70
CA CYS A 997 -49.56 27.79 -19.46
C CYS A 997 -49.30 29.18 -18.83
N ASN A 998 -49.45 30.27 -19.60
CA ASN A 998 -49.22 31.65 -19.14
C ASN A 998 -50.36 32.22 -18.28
N ASN A 999 -51.52 31.59 -18.24
CA ASN A 999 -52.58 31.94 -17.30
C ASN A 999 -52.35 31.10 -16.04
N GLY A 1000 -51.83 31.71 -14.97
CA GLY A 1000 -51.33 31.06 -13.73
C GLY A 1000 -52.30 30.20 -12.90
N ASN A 1001 -53.29 29.55 -13.52
CA ASN A 1001 -54.28 28.65 -12.95
C ASN A 1001 -54.36 27.30 -13.68
N THR A 1002 -53.27 26.78 -14.27
CA THR A 1002 -53.28 25.37 -14.72
C THR A 1002 -52.96 24.45 -13.55
N GLU A 1003 -53.90 24.32 -12.60
CA GLU A 1003 -54.06 23.04 -11.92
C GLU A 1003 -54.35 22.02 -13.03
N LEU A 1004 -53.53 20.97 -13.14
CA LEU A 1004 -53.94 19.74 -13.80
C LEU A 1004 -55.31 19.39 -13.21
N THR A 1005 -56.38 19.57 -13.99
CA THR A 1005 -57.72 19.14 -13.56
C THR A 1005 -57.58 17.68 -13.17
N THR A 1006 -57.75 17.47 -11.87
CA THR A 1006 -57.78 16.19 -11.19
C THR A 1006 -58.77 15.28 -11.91
N ASN A 1007 -58.27 14.44 -12.80
CA ASN A 1007 -58.91 13.17 -13.05
C ASN A 1007 -58.30 12.21 -12.03
N PRO A 1008 -59.05 11.71 -11.04
CA PRO A 1008 -58.49 10.94 -9.95
C PRO A 1008 -58.15 9.55 -10.48
N LEU A 1009 -56.87 9.29 -10.76
CA LEU A 1009 -56.30 7.95 -10.92
C LEU A 1009 -54.94 7.90 -10.24
#